data_AF-A0A371I787-F1
#
_entry.id   AF-A0A371I787-F1
#
_cell.length_a   1.000
_cell.length_b   1.000
_cell.length_c   1.000
_cell.angle_alpha   90.00
_cell.angle_beta   90.00
_cell.angle_gamma   90.00
#
_symmetry.space_group_name_H-M   'P 1'
#
loop_
_entity.id
_entity.type
_entity.pdbx_description
1 polymer ?
#
loop_
_entity_poly.entity_id
_entity_poly.type
_entity_poly.pdbx_seq_one_letter_code
_entity_poly.pdbx_strand_id
1 'polypeptide(L)'
;VKIEEKKETKIVLTRPLTLVRESESDASYKAPNFLQRILSLFKNVRPGSDLTRFQLPPQFNLPKSQLQCYGESVYCTAMDMLSMCNSGQDPVDRFISVVAWCISTTRPVNFGVAPYNPILGETHHVSKGTLNLFFEQISHHPPVTALHATDEKENIEMIWCQQPVPKFNGTSVEAKVHGKRVLKLLNHCETYEMNCPHLLLRILPVPGADWIGKVNIRCLETGLEAKLSYRSPNFLGMGSNHRMIKGKILDSSLKLLYEVDGHWDRIVNLKDTKNGEVRVIYDAKEVISGLETPILKDKESVWPTESVNVWGELSQAILSKEWDKAREAKLEVEERQRELMREKELKGETWISKHFLVSNKKEGWECSPIHKSVPAAPIIVAQVLGVKVQETNIVLTKPFSLGNEADSELPPLFNFPKSQLQCYGESIYSTSSDLLSRCNTGQSPLERLISVVAWSISTTRPAIFGVAPYNPTLGETHHVSHHPPVSALHATYEKENIQIIWSQYPVPKFNGITTTKYAGTSVEAQVHGKRQLKLLNHGETYEMNSPHLLIKILPVPGIDWVGNVNIRCIETGLVAELCYMNQSFFGFGGSKRLIKGKIIDSSSLKILCEVNGHWDSTVTLKETSSEEVRVIYDAKEVISGLQAPTVKDAENVWPTESARVWSELSQAILSKDWEKARETKKAVEERQRELLKERESKGETWVPKHFILCQSKEGIWDCLPIQKWVPASPIVT
;
A
#
# COMPACT_ATOMS: atom_id res chain seq x y z
N VAL A 1 -0.40 -2.10 -53.46
CA VAL A 1 0.41 -1.44 -52.41
C VAL A 1 -0.55 -0.95 -51.34
N LYS A 2 -0.75 -1.72 -50.26
CA LYS A 2 -1.50 -1.22 -49.10
C LYS A 2 -0.57 -0.23 -48.41
N ILE A 3 -0.99 1.03 -48.34
CA ILE A 3 -0.31 2.07 -47.58
C ILE A 3 -0.52 1.66 -46.12
N GLU A 4 0.51 1.10 -45.48
CA GLU A 4 0.56 1.00 -44.03
C GLU A 4 0.48 2.42 -43.49
N GLU A 5 -0.65 2.79 -42.88
CA GLU A 5 -0.71 3.97 -42.03
C GLU A 5 0.38 3.82 -40.97
N LYS A 6 1.43 4.66 -41.05
CA LYS A 6 2.46 4.74 -40.01
C LYS A 6 1.76 5.08 -38.69
N LYS A 7 1.52 4.06 -37.87
CA LYS A 7 1.06 4.20 -36.48
C LYS A 7 2.00 5.19 -35.80
N GLU A 8 1.48 6.33 -35.34
CA GLU A 8 2.30 7.37 -34.73
C GLU A 8 2.94 6.83 -33.44
N THR A 9 4.27 6.72 -33.42
CA THR A 9 5.02 6.22 -32.27
C THR A 9 4.89 7.18 -31.09
N LYS A 10 4.36 6.67 -29.98
CA LYS A 10 4.24 7.41 -28.72
C LYS A 10 5.57 7.33 -27.98
N ILE A 11 6.19 8.47 -27.70
CA ILE A 11 7.36 8.55 -26.83
C ILE A 11 6.90 8.96 -25.45
N VAL A 12 7.26 8.19 -24.43
CA VAL A 12 6.84 8.44 -23.05
C VAL A 12 8.04 8.54 -22.12
N LEU A 13 8.20 9.70 -21.49
CA LEU A 13 9.18 9.97 -20.44
C LEU A 13 8.46 10.08 -19.10
N THR A 14 9.03 9.48 -18.05
CA THR A 14 8.43 9.42 -16.71
C THR A 14 9.39 9.97 -15.66
N ARG A 15 8.83 10.58 -14.60
CA ARG A 15 9.61 11.17 -13.51
C ARG A 15 10.59 10.17 -12.90
N PRO A 16 11.84 10.56 -12.60
CA PRO A 16 12.82 9.68 -12.00
C PRO A 16 12.39 9.18 -10.62
N LEU A 17 12.97 8.05 -10.19
CA LEU A 17 12.77 7.56 -8.83
C LEU A 17 13.45 8.51 -7.82
N THR A 18 12.65 9.21 -7.01
CA THR A 18 13.10 10.16 -5.98
C THR A 18 13.00 9.59 -4.57
N LEU A 19 13.57 10.29 -3.59
CA LEU A 19 13.17 10.11 -2.20
C LEU A 19 11.69 10.47 -2.04
N VAL A 20 10.89 9.53 -1.56
CA VAL A 20 9.48 9.75 -1.26
C VAL A 20 9.38 10.85 -0.20
N ARG A 21 8.78 12.00 -0.56
CA ARG A 21 8.37 13.03 0.41
C ARG A 21 7.18 12.49 1.19
N GLU A 22 7.18 12.68 2.52
CA GLU A 22 6.05 12.31 3.40
C GLU A 22 4.75 13.04 3.05
N SER A 23 4.80 14.09 2.22
CA SER A 23 3.67 14.97 1.87
C SER A 23 3.26 14.97 0.39
N GLU A 24 3.98 14.27 -0.50
CA GLU A 24 3.61 14.17 -1.91
C GLU A 24 3.22 12.73 -2.24
N SER A 25 1.92 12.48 -2.20
CA SER A 25 1.26 11.29 -2.76
C SER A 25 1.29 11.33 -4.30
N ASP A 26 2.44 11.66 -4.90
CA ASP A 26 2.58 11.66 -6.35
C ASP A 26 2.61 10.21 -6.85
N ALA A 27 1.40 9.71 -7.10
CA ALA A 27 1.03 8.75 -8.13
C ALA A 27 1.92 7.51 -8.33
N SER A 28 2.57 6.97 -7.29
CA SER A 28 3.06 5.59 -7.36
C SER A 28 1.84 4.68 -7.32
N TYR A 29 1.38 4.24 -8.50
CA TYR A 29 0.36 3.22 -8.63
C TYR A 29 0.65 2.05 -7.65
N LYS A 30 -0.25 1.85 -6.68
CA LYS A 30 -0.27 0.64 -5.85
C LYS A 30 -1.54 -0.11 -6.20
N ALA A 31 -1.39 -1.20 -6.97
CA ALA A 31 -2.51 -2.07 -7.27
C ALA A 31 -3.18 -2.52 -5.96
N PRO A 32 -4.51 -2.46 -5.83
CA PRO A 32 -5.20 -3.00 -4.67
C PRO A 32 -4.92 -4.52 -4.54
N ASN A 33 -4.84 -5.02 -3.30
CA ASN A 33 -4.48 -6.41 -2.98
C ASN A 33 -3.09 -6.85 -3.48
N PHE A 34 -2.15 -5.91 -3.57
CA PHE A 34 -0.81 -6.12 -4.09
C PHE A 34 -0.08 -7.36 -3.56
N LEU A 35 -0.12 -7.59 -2.23
CA LEU A 35 0.52 -8.76 -1.64
C LEU A 35 -0.12 -10.07 -2.09
N GLN A 36 -1.45 -10.14 -2.17
CA GLN A 36 -2.16 -11.31 -2.70
C GLN A 36 -1.81 -11.55 -4.17
N ARG A 37 -1.69 -10.47 -4.97
CA ARG A 37 -1.27 -10.56 -6.37
C ARG A 37 0.16 -11.09 -6.49
N ILE A 38 1.10 -10.61 -5.68
CA ILE A 38 2.48 -11.14 -5.62
C ILE A 38 2.48 -12.62 -5.22
N LEU A 39 1.71 -13.00 -4.20
CA LEU A 39 1.61 -14.40 -3.78
C LEU A 39 1.01 -15.28 -4.88
N SER A 40 0.01 -14.77 -5.61
CA SER A 40 -0.56 -15.48 -6.76
C SER A 40 0.43 -15.63 -7.92
N LEU A 41 1.25 -14.59 -8.16
CA LEU A 41 2.29 -14.57 -9.19
C LEU A 41 3.34 -15.67 -8.94
N PHE A 42 3.72 -15.87 -7.68
CA PHE A 42 4.70 -16.88 -7.28
C PHE A 42 4.10 -18.22 -6.84
N LYS A 43 2.78 -18.41 -6.93
CA LYS A 43 2.09 -19.63 -6.45
C LYS A 43 2.68 -20.92 -7.02
N ASN A 44 3.10 -20.88 -8.29
CA ASN A 44 3.63 -22.04 -9.01
C ASN A 44 5.17 -22.03 -9.13
N VAL A 45 5.84 -21.08 -8.47
CA VAL A 45 7.30 -20.93 -8.51
C VAL A 45 7.90 -21.61 -7.29
N ARG A 46 8.90 -22.47 -7.50
CA ARG A 46 9.54 -23.20 -6.39
C ARG A 46 10.64 -22.35 -5.75
N PRO A 47 10.83 -22.39 -4.43
CA PRO A 47 12.03 -21.83 -3.80
C PRO A 47 13.29 -22.40 -4.45
N GLY A 48 14.23 -21.52 -4.78
CA GLY A 48 15.42 -21.83 -5.55
C GLY A 48 15.32 -21.51 -7.05
N SER A 49 14.12 -21.26 -7.60
CA SER A 49 13.93 -20.97 -9.03
C SER A 49 14.63 -19.68 -9.47
N ASP A 50 15.29 -19.76 -10.62
CA ASP A 50 15.80 -18.61 -11.37
C ASP A 50 14.63 -17.92 -12.09
N LEU A 51 14.51 -16.60 -11.91
CA LEU A 51 13.45 -15.77 -12.48
C LEU A 51 13.89 -14.98 -13.71
N THR A 52 15.09 -15.19 -14.26
CA THR A 52 15.57 -14.47 -15.46
C THR A 52 14.65 -14.62 -16.68
N ARG A 53 13.90 -15.73 -16.77
CA ARG A 53 12.90 -15.97 -17.84
C ARG A 53 11.45 -15.77 -17.38
N PHE A 54 11.24 -15.25 -16.17
CA PHE A 54 9.91 -15.10 -15.59
C PHE A 54 9.21 -13.89 -16.22
N GLN A 55 8.04 -14.11 -16.83
CA GLN A 55 7.26 -13.05 -17.44
C GLN A 55 6.38 -12.36 -16.40
N LEU A 56 6.62 -11.07 -16.20
CA LEU A 56 5.78 -10.23 -15.34
C LEU A 56 4.59 -9.68 -16.13
N PRO A 57 3.36 -9.77 -15.57
CA PRO A 57 2.22 -9.03 -16.08
C PRO A 57 2.40 -7.50 -15.97
N PRO A 58 1.80 -6.69 -16.87
CA PRO A 58 1.98 -5.23 -16.90
C PRO A 58 1.66 -4.52 -15.58
N GLN A 59 0.74 -5.04 -14.77
CA GLN A 59 0.40 -4.45 -13.47
C GLN A 59 1.54 -4.50 -12.43
N PHE A 60 2.57 -5.30 -12.67
CA PHE A 60 3.80 -5.34 -11.86
C PHE A 60 4.94 -4.58 -12.54
N ASN A 61 4.69 -3.91 -13.66
CA ASN A 61 5.71 -3.13 -14.33
C ASN A 61 5.67 -1.66 -13.92
N LEU A 62 6.86 -1.11 -13.64
CA LEU A 62 7.11 0.32 -13.64
C LEU A 62 7.14 0.78 -15.11
N PRO A 63 6.57 1.95 -15.48
CA PRO A 63 6.57 2.44 -16.85
C PRO A 63 7.93 2.99 -17.29
N LYS A 64 8.96 2.14 -17.21
CA LYS A 64 10.37 2.39 -17.50
C LYS A 64 11.07 1.10 -17.88
N SER A 65 11.97 1.20 -18.85
CA SER A 65 12.95 0.15 -19.11
C SER A 65 14.00 0.08 -18.01
N GLN A 66 14.60 -1.09 -17.82
CA GLN A 66 15.73 -1.24 -16.91
C GLN A 66 16.93 -0.38 -17.31
N LEU A 67 17.13 -0.13 -18.61
CA LEU A 67 18.18 0.78 -19.12
C LEU A 67 17.98 2.20 -18.57
N GLN A 68 16.74 2.68 -18.64
CA GLN A 68 16.37 3.99 -18.10
C GLN A 68 16.57 4.07 -16.59
N CYS A 69 16.17 3.05 -15.83
CA CYS A 69 16.38 3.01 -14.38
C CYS A 69 17.87 3.08 -13.98
N TYR A 70 18.75 2.41 -14.74
CA TYR A 70 20.20 2.54 -14.53
C TYR A 70 20.70 3.93 -14.89
N GLY A 71 20.23 4.51 -16.00
CA GLY A 71 20.55 5.88 -16.41
C GLY A 71 20.20 6.92 -15.35
N GLU A 72 18.97 6.88 -14.83
CA GLU A 72 18.49 7.81 -13.82
C GLU A 72 19.32 7.79 -12.53
N SER A 73 19.97 6.65 -12.22
CA SER A 73 20.89 6.58 -11.08
C SER A 73 22.15 7.44 -11.24
N VAL A 74 22.51 7.77 -12.49
CA VAL A 74 23.70 8.55 -12.85
C VAL A 74 23.32 9.99 -13.16
N TYR A 75 22.39 10.22 -14.10
CA TYR A 75 22.10 11.57 -14.58
C TYR A 75 21.04 12.30 -13.74
N CYS A 76 20.07 11.63 -13.12
CA CYS A 76 19.08 12.30 -12.28
C CYS A 76 19.60 12.49 -10.85
N THR A 77 20.40 13.54 -10.67
CA THR A 77 20.89 14.02 -9.38
C THR A 77 20.75 15.54 -9.33
N ALA A 78 20.35 16.09 -8.18
CA ALA A 78 20.28 17.55 -7.99
C ALA A 78 21.68 18.18 -7.78
N MET A 79 22.66 17.38 -7.33
CA MET A 79 24.06 17.77 -7.23
C MET A 79 24.93 17.07 -8.27
N ASP A 80 25.99 17.75 -8.71
CA ASP A 80 26.98 17.19 -9.65
C ASP A 80 28.05 16.37 -8.92
N MET A 81 27.64 15.17 -8.50
CA MET A 81 28.50 14.25 -7.76
C MET A 81 29.74 13.78 -8.54
N LEU A 82 29.67 13.76 -9.88
CA LEU A 82 30.79 13.33 -10.72
C LEU A 82 31.88 14.39 -10.79
N SER A 83 31.51 15.66 -10.99
CA SER A 83 32.47 16.78 -10.93
C SER A 83 33.14 16.88 -9.55
N MET A 84 32.42 16.56 -8.46
CA MET A 84 33.00 16.48 -7.12
C MET A 84 34.06 15.39 -6.98
N CYS A 85 33.94 14.27 -7.71
CA CYS A 85 34.98 13.23 -7.73
C CYS A 85 36.29 13.77 -8.32
N ASN A 86 36.19 14.62 -9.34
CA ASN A 86 37.34 15.20 -10.04
C ASN A 86 37.98 16.37 -9.30
N SER A 87 37.22 17.05 -8.42
CA SER A 87 37.63 18.29 -7.75
C SER A 87 38.42 18.09 -6.45
N GLY A 88 38.59 16.84 -5.99
CA GLY A 88 39.33 16.54 -4.75
C GLY A 88 40.81 16.89 -4.87
N GLN A 89 41.35 17.56 -3.83
CA GLN A 89 42.71 18.10 -3.81
C GLN A 89 43.77 16.99 -3.81
N ASP A 90 43.53 15.94 -3.03
CA ASP A 90 44.42 14.79 -2.92
C ASP A 90 43.70 13.47 -3.29
N PRO A 91 44.46 12.37 -3.49
CA PRO A 91 43.87 11.09 -3.89
C PRO A 91 42.85 10.53 -2.88
N VAL A 92 43.00 10.82 -1.59
CA VAL A 92 42.09 10.33 -0.54
C VAL A 92 40.77 11.10 -0.60
N ASP A 93 40.82 12.42 -0.75
CA ASP A 93 39.63 13.25 -0.91
C ASP A 93 38.85 12.89 -2.19
N ARG A 94 39.54 12.67 -3.33
CA ARG A 94 38.90 12.16 -4.55
C ARG A 94 38.26 10.79 -4.33
N PHE A 95 38.96 9.89 -3.66
CA PHE A 95 38.44 8.56 -3.35
C PHE A 95 37.19 8.62 -2.46
N ILE A 96 37.15 9.52 -1.47
CA ILE A 96 35.96 9.76 -0.63
C ILE A 96 34.79 10.26 -1.47
N SER A 97 35.02 11.20 -2.40
CA SER A 97 33.99 11.65 -3.34
C SER A 97 33.49 10.52 -4.24
N VAL A 98 34.36 9.63 -4.71
CA VAL A 98 33.97 8.44 -5.49
C VAL A 98 33.13 7.47 -4.65
N VAL A 99 33.46 7.29 -3.37
CA VAL A 99 32.65 6.51 -2.42
C VAL A 99 31.26 7.14 -2.27
N ALA A 100 31.18 8.45 -2.06
CA ALA A 100 29.92 9.19 -1.95
C ALA A 100 29.08 9.09 -3.23
N TRP A 101 29.71 9.26 -4.41
CA TRP A 101 29.05 9.08 -5.70
C TRP A 101 28.54 7.65 -5.88
N CYS A 102 29.33 6.62 -5.55
CA CYS A 102 28.91 5.23 -5.64
C CYS A 102 27.66 4.97 -4.79
N ILE A 103 27.65 5.43 -3.54
CA ILE A 103 26.48 5.36 -2.63
C ILE A 103 25.30 6.06 -3.27
N SER A 104 25.53 7.25 -3.83
CA SER A 104 24.49 8.05 -4.48
C SER A 104 23.82 7.33 -5.62
N THR A 105 24.43 6.35 -6.30
CA THR A 105 23.77 5.56 -7.37
C THR A 105 22.70 4.59 -6.83
N THR A 106 22.61 4.39 -5.52
CA THR A 106 21.60 3.54 -4.89
C THR A 106 20.26 4.28 -4.86
N ARG A 107 19.25 3.78 -5.59
CA ARG A 107 17.91 4.41 -5.66
C ARG A 107 16.88 3.69 -4.79
N PRO A 108 15.94 4.41 -4.16
CA PRO A 108 14.75 3.80 -3.56
C PRO A 108 13.98 2.98 -4.61
N VAL A 109 13.57 1.77 -4.24
CA VAL A 109 12.81 0.89 -5.12
C VAL A 109 11.40 0.75 -4.58
N ASN A 110 10.40 0.89 -5.46
CA ASN A 110 9.01 0.64 -5.12
C ASN A 110 8.80 -0.87 -4.96
N PHE A 111 8.36 -1.29 -3.77
CA PHE A 111 8.14 -2.71 -3.49
C PHE A 111 7.15 -3.31 -4.51
N GLY A 112 7.54 -4.44 -5.11
CA GLY A 112 6.75 -5.33 -5.95
C GLY A 112 6.41 -4.84 -7.37
N VAL A 113 7.03 -3.74 -7.82
CA VAL A 113 7.07 -3.39 -9.24
C VAL A 113 8.50 -3.55 -9.76
N ALA A 114 8.63 -3.91 -11.03
CA ALA A 114 9.91 -4.06 -11.71
C ALA A 114 9.89 -3.27 -13.04
N PRO A 115 11.02 -2.72 -13.49
CA PRO A 115 11.09 -2.14 -14.83
C PRO A 115 10.84 -3.20 -15.91
N TYR A 116 10.61 -2.76 -17.14
CA TYR A 116 10.58 -3.66 -18.28
C TYR A 116 11.95 -4.33 -18.46
N ASN A 117 11.93 -5.63 -18.76
CA ASN A 117 13.14 -6.34 -19.16
C ASN A 117 13.50 -5.91 -20.59
N PRO A 118 14.65 -5.25 -20.82
CA PRO A 118 14.95 -4.69 -22.13
C PRO A 118 15.04 -5.77 -23.22
N ILE A 119 14.58 -5.44 -24.43
CA ILE A 119 14.78 -6.33 -25.59
C ILE A 119 16.24 -6.29 -26.05
N LEU A 120 16.71 -7.33 -26.74
CA LEU A 120 18.09 -7.37 -27.25
C LEU A 120 18.30 -6.25 -28.27
N GLY A 121 19.33 -5.42 -28.06
CA GLY A 121 19.62 -4.24 -28.86
C GLY A 121 18.80 -2.99 -28.53
N GLU A 122 17.97 -3.03 -27.48
CA GLU A 122 17.37 -1.81 -26.93
C GLU A 122 18.46 -0.86 -26.44
N THR A 123 18.27 0.45 -26.65
CA THR A 123 19.21 1.50 -26.28
C THR A 123 18.58 2.53 -25.34
N HIS A 124 19.40 3.21 -24.53
CA HIS A 124 18.97 4.41 -23.80
C HIS A 124 20.04 5.51 -23.90
N HIS A 125 19.73 6.65 -24.52
CA HIS A 125 20.69 7.72 -24.83
C HIS A 125 20.25 9.05 -24.20
N VAL A 126 21.04 9.56 -23.25
CA VAL A 126 20.68 10.77 -22.47
C VAL A 126 21.88 11.68 -22.25
N SER A 127 21.65 12.99 -22.24
CA SER A 127 22.63 14.02 -21.87
C SER A 127 22.20 14.83 -20.65
N LYS A 128 23.16 15.17 -19.78
CA LYS A 128 23.00 16.15 -18.71
C LYS A 128 24.18 17.12 -18.74
N GLY A 129 23.94 18.34 -19.18
CA GLY A 129 25.04 19.28 -19.44
C GLY A 129 26.01 18.69 -20.46
N THR A 130 27.26 18.51 -20.04
CA THR A 130 28.37 17.92 -20.83
C THR A 130 28.53 16.42 -20.67
N LEU A 131 27.81 15.81 -19.71
CA LEU A 131 27.81 14.36 -19.51
C LEU A 131 26.83 13.70 -20.48
N ASN A 132 27.35 12.84 -21.35
CA ASN A 132 26.58 12.05 -22.30
C ASN A 132 26.64 10.57 -21.91
N LEU A 133 25.49 9.89 -21.89
CA LEU A 133 25.37 8.50 -21.48
C LEU A 133 24.64 7.68 -22.54
N PHE A 134 25.19 6.50 -22.84
CA PHE A 134 24.60 5.55 -23.76
C PHE A 134 24.57 4.16 -23.13
N PHE A 135 23.38 3.54 -23.15
CA PHE A 135 23.15 2.18 -22.71
C PHE A 135 22.72 1.32 -23.88
N GLU A 136 23.09 0.04 -23.85
CA GLU A 136 22.57 -0.98 -24.76
C GLU A 136 22.32 -2.30 -24.01
N GLN A 137 21.21 -2.96 -24.33
CA GLN A 137 20.99 -4.34 -23.90
C GLN A 137 21.76 -5.28 -24.83
N ILE A 138 22.91 -5.76 -24.36
CA ILE A 138 23.86 -6.56 -25.13
C ILE A 138 23.61 -8.08 -25.07
N SER A 139 22.74 -8.54 -24.18
CA SER A 139 22.26 -9.91 -24.13
C SER A 139 20.88 -9.96 -23.49
N HIS A 140 20.01 -10.88 -23.91
CA HIS A 140 18.68 -11.06 -23.32
C HIS A 140 18.56 -12.36 -22.50
N HIS A 141 19.32 -13.40 -22.85
CA HIS A 141 19.33 -14.69 -22.17
C HIS A 141 20.76 -15.20 -21.94
N PRO A 142 21.40 -14.86 -20.80
CA PRO A 142 20.88 -14.03 -19.69
C PRO A 142 20.81 -12.53 -20.04
N PRO A 143 20.02 -11.71 -19.32
CA PRO A 143 19.95 -10.28 -19.54
C PRO A 143 21.26 -9.59 -19.12
N VAL A 144 21.90 -8.88 -20.04
CA VAL A 144 23.14 -8.12 -19.80
C VAL A 144 23.04 -6.74 -20.42
N THR A 145 23.34 -5.72 -19.63
CA THR A 145 23.33 -4.32 -20.03
C THR A 145 24.74 -3.76 -20.03
N ALA A 146 25.09 -3.02 -21.07
CA ALA A 146 26.30 -2.22 -21.14
C ALA A 146 25.98 -0.72 -21.04
N LEU A 147 26.86 0.05 -20.40
CA LEU A 147 26.85 1.52 -20.41
C LEU A 147 28.23 2.04 -20.82
N HIS A 148 28.22 3.13 -21.59
CA HIS A 148 29.33 4.06 -21.74
C HIS A 148 28.83 5.47 -21.42
N ALA A 149 29.59 6.23 -20.65
CA ALA A 149 29.32 7.64 -20.43
C ALA A 149 30.62 8.44 -20.47
N THR A 150 30.56 9.63 -21.04
CA THR A 150 31.70 10.55 -21.15
C THR A 150 31.26 11.98 -20.84
N ASP A 151 32.07 12.68 -20.06
CA ASP A 151 32.00 14.13 -19.89
C ASP A 151 33.27 14.75 -20.46
N GLU A 152 33.15 15.46 -21.58
CA GLU A 152 34.29 16.08 -22.27
C GLU A 152 34.85 17.28 -21.52
N LYS A 153 34.04 17.97 -20.72
CA LYS A 153 34.47 19.17 -19.98
C LYS A 153 35.23 18.77 -18.72
N GLU A 154 34.71 17.78 -18.00
CA GLU A 154 35.32 17.31 -16.75
C GLU A 154 36.34 16.18 -16.99
N ASN A 155 36.51 15.72 -18.23
CA ASN A 155 37.38 14.61 -18.63
C ASN A 155 37.11 13.34 -17.79
N ILE A 156 35.84 12.95 -17.73
CA ILE A 156 35.38 11.77 -17.00
C ILE A 156 34.91 10.71 -18.00
N GLU A 157 35.29 9.45 -17.79
CA GLU A 157 34.77 8.31 -18.54
C GLU A 157 34.20 7.26 -17.58
N MET A 158 33.06 6.67 -17.93
CA MET A 158 32.44 5.61 -17.15
C MET A 158 31.97 4.45 -18.04
N ILE A 159 32.26 3.23 -17.59
CA ILE A 159 31.94 1.99 -18.32
C ILE A 159 31.31 0.99 -17.36
N TRP A 160 30.10 0.52 -17.64
CA TRP A 160 29.44 -0.51 -16.84
C TRP A 160 29.07 -1.72 -17.69
N CYS A 161 29.23 -2.91 -17.12
CA CYS A 161 28.64 -4.15 -17.61
C CYS A 161 27.89 -4.80 -16.45
N GLN A 162 26.58 -5.04 -16.56
CA GLN A 162 25.78 -5.58 -15.46
C GLN A 162 24.83 -6.69 -15.92
N GLN A 163 24.76 -7.75 -15.12
CA GLN A 163 23.89 -8.91 -15.32
C GLN A 163 23.09 -9.18 -14.02
N PRO A 164 21.82 -8.77 -13.95
CA PRO A 164 20.94 -9.11 -12.84
C PRO A 164 20.47 -10.57 -12.93
N VAL A 165 20.58 -11.31 -11.82
CA VAL A 165 20.14 -12.70 -11.68
C VAL A 165 19.16 -12.80 -10.51
N PRO A 166 17.85 -12.65 -10.75
CA PRO A 166 16.81 -12.78 -9.74
C PRO A 166 16.55 -14.24 -9.38
N LYS A 167 16.60 -14.56 -8.09
CA LYS A 167 16.31 -15.89 -7.53
C LYS A 167 15.17 -15.81 -6.53
N PHE A 168 14.16 -16.67 -6.70
CA PHE A 168 13.06 -16.79 -5.75
C PHE A 168 13.46 -17.70 -4.58
N ASN A 169 13.34 -17.22 -3.36
CA ASN A 169 13.67 -17.95 -2.14
C ASN A 169 12.41 -18.39 -1.34
N GLY A 170 11.23 -18.35 -1.96
CA GLY A 170 9.95 -18.66 -1.31
C GLY A 170 9.27 -17.44 -0.69
N THR A 171 9.95 -16.78 0.26
CA THR A 171 9.42 -15.58 0.94
C THR A 171 10.04 -14.26 0.45
N SER A 172 10.98 -14.34 -0.48
CA SER A 172 11.66 -13.20 -1.06
C SER A 172 12.17 -13.49 -2.47
N VAL A 173 12.45 -12.44 -3.23
CA VAL A 173 13.26 -12.49 -4.45
C VAL A 173 14.56 -11.75 -4.18
N GLU A 174 15.70 -12.41 -4.38
CA GLU A 174 17.02 -11.78 -4.31
C GLU A 174 17.59 -11.67 -5.72
N ALA A 175 17.80 -10.45 -6.22
CA ALA A 175 18.44 -10.19 -7.49
C ALA A 175 19.92 -9.82 -7.26
N LYS A 176 20.79 -10.81 -7.49
CA LYS A 176 22.24 -10.59 -7.47
C LYS A 176 22.64 -9.90 -8.76
N VAL A 177 23.36 -8.79 -8.64
CA VAL A 177 23.85 -8.05 -9.80
C VAL A 177 25.32 -8.40 -10.01
N HIS A 178 25.59 -9.16 -11.05
CA HIS A 178 26.94 -9.47 -11.50
C HIS A 178 27.46 -8.38 -12.44
N GLY A 179 28.78 -8.34 -12.62
CA GLY A 179 29.46 -7.39 -13.49
C GLY A 179 30.17 -6.28 -12.72
N LYS A 180 30.68 -5.31 -13.46
CA LYS A 180 31.68 -4.34 -13.00
C LYS A 180 31.32 -2.94 -13.48
N ARG A 181 31.59 -1.96 -12.63
CA ARG A 181 31.51 -0.52 -12.94
C ARG A 181 32.92 0.05 -12.86
N VAL A 182 33.30 0.80 -13.88
CA VAL A 182 34.58 1.48 -13.96
C VAL A 182 34.32 2.97 -14.12
N LEU A 183 34.90 3.80 -13.26
CA LEU A 183 34.93 5.25 -13.37
C LEU A 183 36.39 5.67 -13.56
N LYS A 184 36.66 6.50 -14.56
CA LYS A 184 37.99 7.06 -14.83
C LYS A 184 37.95 8.56 -14.68
N LEU A 185 38.82 9.08 -13.83
CA LEU A 185 39.09 10.51 -13.71
C LEU A 185 40.37 10.80 -14.51
N LEU A 186 40.20 11.17 -15.79
CA LEU A 186 41.32 11.22 -16.73
C LEU A 186 42.32 12.33 -16.37
N ASN A 187 41.85 13.42 -15.76
CA ASN A 187 42.71 14.51 -15.26
C ASN A 187 43.72 14.04 -14.20
N HIS A 188 43.39 12.96 -13.48
CA HIS A 188 44.23 12.41 -12.40
C HIS A 188 44.89 11.10 -12.78
N CYS A 189 44.59 10.56 -13.96
CA CYS A 189 44.99 9.22 -14.38
C CYS A 189 44.56 8.13 -13.39
N GLU A 190 43.38 8.27 -12.79
CA GLU A 190 42.85 7.35 -11.78
C GLU A 190 41.68 6.53 -12.33
N THR A 191 41.75 5.22 -12.09
CA THR A 191 40.74 4.23 -12.47
C THR A 191 40.14 3.63 -11.20
N TYR A 192 38.84 3.79 -11.05
CA TYR A 192 38.07 3.29 -9.92
C TYR A 192 37.18 2.13 -10.37
N GLU A 193 37.34 0.98 -9.74
CA GLU A 193 36.57 -0.22 -10.00
C GLU A 193 35.64 -0.53 -8.84
N MET A 194 34.39 -0.87 -9.16
CA MET A 194 33.40 -1.20 -8.14
C MET A 194 32.36 -2.20 -8.63
N ASN A 195 31.84 -3.00 -7.70
CA ASN A 195 30.66 -3.84 -7.92
C ASN A 195 29.37 -3.13 -7.46
N CYS A 196 28.24 -3.82 -7.55
CA CYS A 196 26.92 -3.30 -7.22
C CYS A 196 26.32 -4.03 -6.01
N PRO A 197 25.53 -3.37 -5.14
CA PRO A 197 24.71 -4.07 -4.16
C PRO A 197 23.65 -4.95 -4.85
N HIS A 198 23.06 -5.89 -4.09
CA HIS A 198 22.00 -6.77 -4.55
C HIS A 198 20.64 -6.22 -4.13
N LEU A 199 19.60 -6.47 -4.94
CA LEU A 199 18.24 -6.06 -4.60
C LEU A 199 17.53 -7.22 -3.89
N LEU A 200 17.01 -6.97 -2.70
CA LEU A 200 16.17 -7.89 -1.95
C LEU A 200 14.73 -7.39 -1.93
N LEU A 201 13.84 -8.12 -2.59
CA LEU A 201 12.39 -7.95 -2.49
C LEU A 201 11.85 -8.97 -1.49
N ARG A 202 11.53 -8.53 -0.28
CA ARG A 202 10.94 -9.37 0.78
C ARG A 202 9.43 -9.38 0.62
N ILE A 203 8.83 -10.55 0.47
CA ILE A 203 7.37 -10.73 0.35
C ILE A 203 6.77 -11.00 1.74
N LEU A 204 7.41 -11.88 2.52
CA LEU A 204 7.01 -12.25 3.88
C LEU A 204 8.23 -12.17 4.84
N PRO A 205 8.03 -11.89 6.14
CA PRO A 205 6.76 -11.55 6.80
C PRO A 205 6.36 -10.08 6.63
N VAL A 206 7.33 -9.17 6.44
CA VAL A 206 7.11 -7.74 6.21
C VAL A 206 7.48 -7.42 4.76
N PRO A 207 6.52 -7.02 3.92
CA PRO A 207 6.80 -6.64 2.55
C PRO A 207 7.74 -5.43 2.47
N GLY A 208 8.76 -5.51 1.61
CA GLY A 208 9.73 -4.43 1.47
C GLY A 208 10.76 -4.67 0.38
N ALA A 209 11.41 -3.60 -0.04
CA ALA A 209 12.51 -3.63 -0.98
C ALA A 209 13.72 -2.93 -0.33
N ASP A 210 14.85 -3.62 -0.29
CA ASP A 210 16.10 -3.12 0.28
C ASP A 210 17.29 -3.50 -0.60
N TRP A 211 18.32 -2.66 -0.60
CA TRP A 211 19.64 -3.01 -1.13
C TRP A 211 20.44 -3.72 -0.05
N ILE A 212 21.08 -4.83 -0.40
CA ILE A 212 21.88 -5.66 0.52
C ILE A 212 23.21 -6.05 -0.12
N GLY A 213 24.13 -6.58 0.69
CA GLY A 213 25.37 -7.18 0.22
C GLY A 213 26.58 -6.27 0.42
N LYS A 214 27.71 -6.67 -0.18
CA LYS A 214 28.98 -5.97 -0.02
C LYS A 214 29.33 -5.24 -1.32
N VAL A 215 29.75 -3.98 -1.18
CA VAL A 215 30.28 -3.16 -2.28
C VAL A 215 31.73 -2.86 -1.97
N ASN A 216 32.62 -3.26 -2.87
CA ASN A 216 34.04 -2.96 -2.82
C ASN A 216 34.33 -1.92 -3.91
N ILE A 217 35.03 -0.86 -3.53
CA ILE A 217 35.50 0.18 -4.45
C ILE A 217 37.01 0.21 -4.32
N ARG A 218 37.72 0.19 -5.45
CA ARG A 218 39.19 0.21 -5.45
C ARG A 218 39.68 1.18 -6.51
N CYS A 219 40.64 2.03 -6.14
CA CYS A 219 41.45 2.76 -7.11
C CYS A 219 42.67 1.91 -7.47
N LEU A 220 42.91 1.69 -8.76
CA LEU A 220 43.97 0.79 -9.23
C LEU A 220 45.36 1.37 -9.03
N GLU A 221 45.51 2.68 -9.18
CA GLU A 221 46.79 3.38 -9.19
C GLU A 221 47.24 3.75 -7.77
N THR A 222 46.31 4.19 -6.92
CA THR A 222 46.63 4.59 -5.53
C THR A 222 46.58 3.41 -4.56
N GLY A 223 45.88 2.34 -4.92
CA GLY A 223 45.65 1.19 -4.05
C GLY A 223 44.62 1.43 -2.94
N LEU A 224 43.97 2.59 -2.88
CA LEU A 224 42.89 2.87 -1.93
C LEU A 224 41.71 1.92 -2.14
N GLU A 225 41.14 1.41 -1.04
CA GLU A 225 40.04 0.45 -1.05
C GLU A 225 38.94 0.84 -0.05
N ALA A 226 37.68 0.84 -0.48
CA ALA A 226 36.51 0.95 0.38
C ALA A 226 35.75 -0.37 0.40
N LYS A 227 35.39 -0.84 1.59
CA LYS A 227 34.55 -2.02 1.80
C LYS A 227 33.27 -1.59 2.49
N LEU A 228 32.16 -1.54 1.74
CA LEU A 228 30.84 -1.14 2.22
C LEU A 228 29.94 -2.37 2.37
N SER A 229 29.04 -2.33 3.34
CA SER A 229 28.07 -3.37 3.66
C SER A 229 26.69 -2.74 3.78
N TYR A 230 25.84 -3.06 2.81
CA TYR A 230 24.43 -2.70 2.78
C TYR A 230 23.64 -3.75 3.58
N ARG A 231 22.86 -3.29 4.55
CA ARG A 231 22.13 -4.16 5.47
C ARG A 231 20.62 -3.95 5.33
N SER A 232 19.89 -5.06 5.28
CA SER A 232 18.44 -5.05 5.47
C SER A 232 18.10 -5.20 6.95
N PRO A 233 16.89 -4.79 7.39
CA PRO A 233 16.35 -5.16 8.69
C PRO A 233 16.40 -6.68 8.95
N ASN A 234 16.43 -7.05 10.23
CA ASN A 234 16.33 -8.44 10.68
C ASN A 234 15.02 -9.09 10.20
N PHE A 235 14.98 -10.43 10.18
CA PHE A 235 13.88 -11.26 9.66
C PHE A 235 12.46 -10.84 10.08
N LEU A 236 12.29 -10.25 11.27
CA LEU A 236 11.00 -9.80 11.83
C LEU A 236 10.69 -8.31 11.60
N GLY A 237 11.54 -7.55 10.91
CA GLY A 237 11.37 -6.10 10.77
C GLY A 237 11.51 -5.30 12.08
N MET A 238 11.85 -5.96 13.19
CA MET A 238 12.13 -5.31 14.47
C MET A 238 13.55 -4.72 14.47
N GLY A 239 13.64 -3.39 14.50
CA GLY A 239 14.88 -2.63 14.69
C GLY A 239 15.00 -1.41 13.78
N SER A 240 15.60 -0.32 14.30
CA SER A 240 15.86 0.97 13.64
C SER A 240 16.86 0.91 12.45
N ASN A 241 17.21 -0.28 11.97
CA ASN A 241 18.37 -0.52 11.10
C ASN A 241 18.02 -0.66 9.60
N HIS A 242 16.89 -0.09 9.16
CA HIS A 242 16.52 -0.10 7.74
C HIS A 242 17.52 0.70 6.91
N ARG A 243 17.90 0.18 5.74
CA ARG A 243 18.72 0.88 4.73
C ARG A 243 20.08 1.37 5.26
N MET A 244 20.61 0.68 6.25
CA MET A 244 21.91 1.02 6.82
C MET A 244 23.04 0.66 5.86
N ILE A 245 24.06 1.50 5.87
CA ILE A 245 25.35 1.25 5.26
C ILE A 245 26.43 1.37 6.32
N LYS A 246 27.34 0.40 6.35
CA LYS A 246 28.56 0.43 7.16
C LYS A 246 29.75 0.09 6.31
N GLY A 247 30.89 0.73 6.54
CA GLY A 247 32.06 0.44 5.75
C GLY A 247 33.34 1.01 6.31
N LYS A 248 34.42 0.77 5.57
CA LYS A 248 35.79 1.18 5.93
C LYS A 248 36.52 1.61 4.67
N ILE A 249 37.33 2.67 4.78
CA ILE A 249 38.29 3.09 3.75
C ILE A 249 39.69 2.75 4.24
N LEU A 250 40.46 2.10 3.38
CA LEU A 250 41.76 1.49 3.64
C LEU A 250 42.78 2.09 2.68
N ASP A 251 44.02 2.28 3.14
CA ASP A 251 45.15 2.59 2.26
C ASP A 251 45.69 1.35 1.53
N SER A 252 46.73 1.54 0.71
CA SER A 252 47.41 0.48 -0.03
C SER A 252 48.08 -0.57 0.85
N SER A 253 48.32 -0.28 2.13
CA SER A 253 48.83 -1.21 3.15
C SER A 253 47.71 -1.91 3.94
N LEU A 254 46.45 -1.71 3.55
CA LEU A 254 45.25 -2.17 4.26
C LEU A 254 45.09 -1.56 5.66
N LYS A 255 45.74 -0.43 5.93
CA LYS A 255 45.55 0.31 7.16
C LYS A 255 44.24 1.09 7.08
N LEU A 256 43.44 1.01 8.14
CA LEU A 256 42.19 1.73 8.27
C LEU A 256 42.45 3.24 8.34
N LEU A 257 41.84 3.99 7.41
CA LEU A 257 41.87 5.45 7.40
C LEU A 257 40.56 6.03 7.94
N TYR A 258 39.43 5.54 7.43
CA TYR A 258 38.11 6.06 7.79
C TYR A 258 37.07 4.95 8.00
N GLU A 259 36.08 5.24 8.83
CA GLU A 259 34.88 4.45 9.00
C GLU A 259 33.69 5.15 8.34
N VAL A 260 32.88 4.40 7.60
CA VAL A 260 31.65 4.87 6.95
C VAL A 260 30.47 4.30 7.71
N ASP A 261 29.54 5.14 8.15
CA ASP A 261 28.31 4.70 8.85
C ASP A 261 27.15 5.65 8.55
N GLY A 262 25.96 5.10 8.37
CA GLY A 262 24.74 5.87 8.20
C GLY A 262 23.66 5.11 7.44
N HIS A 263 22.82 5.85 6.72
CA HIS A 263 21.72 5.32 5.93
C HIS A 263 21.81 5.86 4.51
N TRP A 264 21.84 4.98 3.51
CA TRP A 264 22.00 5.38 2.10
C TRP A 264 20.80 6.16 1.54
N ASP A 265 19.67 6.19 2.23
CA ASP A 265 18.49 6.99 1.88
C ASP A 265 18.34 8.25 2.73
N ARG A 266 19.31 8.55 3.61
CA ARG A 266 19.35 9.74 4.47
C ARG A 266 20.75 10.34 4.44
N ILE A 267 21.49 10.22 5.54
CA ILE A 267 22.82 10.78 5.72
C ILE A 267 23.80 9.62 5.87
N VAL A 268 24.94 9.73 5.18
CA VAL A 268 26.11 8.87 5.39
C VAL A 268 27.26 9.72 5.88
N ASN A 269 27.82 9.31 7.01
CA ASN A 269 28.93 9.97 7.67
C ASN A 269 30.23 9.20 7.43
N LEU A 270 31.32 9.95 7.43
CA LEU A 270 32.68 9.46 7.41
C LEU A 270 33.37 9.91 8.70
N LYS A 271 33.94 8.96 9.43
CA LYS A 271 34.72 9.21 10.64
C LYS A 271 36.19 8.97 10.38
N ASP A 272 37.03 9.96 10.63
CA ASP A 272 38.48 9.82 10.60
C ASP A 272 38.97 9.05 11.83
N THR A 273 39.78 8.02 11.61
CA THR A 273 40.27 7.17 12.70
C THR A 273 41.44 7.76 13.49
N LYS A 274 42.13 8.77 12.95
CA LYS A 274 43.27 9.43 13.60
C LYS A 274 42.81 10.48 14.61
N ASN A 275 41.88 11.35 14.23
CA ASN A 275 41.42 12.47 15.08
C ASN A 275 39.98 12.28 15.62
N GLY A 276 39.22 11.31 15.10
CA GLY A 276 37.84 11.04 15.52
C GLY A 276 36.79 11.97 14.92
N GLU A 277 37.18 12.89 14.02
CA GLU A 277 36.29 13.84 13.36
C GLU A 277 35.28 13.12 12.48
N VAL A 278 34.03 13.61 12.51
CA VAL A 278 32.93 13.04 11.72
C VAL A 278 32.42 14.11 10.77
N ARG A 279 32.40 13.80 9.46
CA ARG A 279 31.84 14.66 8.41
C ARG A 279 30.81 13.92 7.57
N VAL A 280 29.80 14.64 7.06
CA VAL A 280 28.82 14.10 6.12
C VAL A 280 29.50 13.98 4.75
N ILE A 281 29.41 12.80 4.13
CA ILE A 281 29.91 12.58 2.75
C ILE A 281 28.79 12.44 1.73
N TYR A 282 27.56 12.20 2.19
CA TYR A 282 26.39 12.07 1.34
C TYR A 282 25.11 12.41 2.11
N ASP A 283 24.33 13.34 1.57
CA ASP A 283 22.96 13.62 1.99
C ASP A 283 22.00 13.31 0.83
N ALA A 284 21.20 12.26 1.01
CA ALA A 284 20.24 11.81 0.03
C ALA A 284 19.20 12.89 -0.30
N LYS A 285 18.80 13.71 0.68
CA LYS A 285 17.82 14.78 0.48
C LYS A 285 18.34 15.80 -0.54
N GLU A 286 19.62 16.15 -0.46
CA GLU A 286 20.25 17.11 -1.37
C GLU A 286 20.52 16.52 -2.76
N VAL A 287 20.81 15.22 -2.85
CA VAL A 287 21.23 14.61 -4.12
C VAL A 287 20.06 14.03 -4.92
N ILE A 288 19.06 13.42 -4.27
CA ILE A 288 18.00 12.63 -4.95
C ILE A 288 16.55 13.06 -4.60
N SER A 289 16.37 14.29 -4.12
CA SER A 289 15.04 14.94 -4.02
C SER A 289 14.86 16.01 -5.09
N GLY A 290 13.60 16.33 -5.43
CA GLY A 290 13.28 17.42 -6.36
C GLY A 290 13.79 17.20 -7.78
N LEU A 291 13.97 15.94 -8.20
CA LEU A 291 14.47 15.60 -9.53
C LEU A 291 13.39 15.85 -10.59
N GLU A 292 13.76 16.53 -11.67
CA GLU A 292 12.87 16.81 -12.79
C GLU A 292 12.83 15.64 -13.79
N THR A 293 11.71 15.55 -14.53
CA THR A 293 11.60 14.61 -15.65
C THR A 293 12.56 15.03 -16.76
N PRO A 294 13.34 14.10 -17.35
CA PRO A 294 14.05 14.39 -18.58
C PRO A 294 13.10 14.88 -19.67
N ILE A 295 13.58 15.76 -20.54
CA ILE A 295 12.82 16.31 -21.67
C ILE A 295 13.41 15.84 -22.98
N LEU A 296 12.56 15.74 -23.99
CA LEU A 296 12.96 15.41 -25.34
C LEU A 296 13.20 16.70 -26.13
N LYS A 297 14.43 16.91 -26.63
CA LYS A 297 14.75 18.07 -27.47
C LYS A 297 14.17 17.95 -28.87
N ASP A 298 14.33 16.76 -29.45
CA ASP A 298 13.98 16.50 -30.83
C ASP A 298 13.44 15.07 -30.95
N LYS A 299 12.21 14.96 -31.47
CA LYS A 299 11.50 13.69 -31.65
C LYS A 299 12.06 12.90 -32.83
N GLU A 300 12.58 13.57 -33.85
CA GLU A 300 13.02 12.93 -35.09
C GLU A 300 14.39 12.24 -34.95
N SER A 301 15.22 12.69 -34.01
CA SER A 301 16.52 12.08 -33.70
C SER A 301 16.45 10.91 -32.71
N VAL A 302 15.28 10.54 -32.21
CA VAL A 302 15.12 9.37 -31.34
C VAL A 302 15.23 8.09 -32.16
N TRP A 303 16.15 7.22 -31.78
CA TRP A 303 16.32 5.94 -32.46
C TRP A 303 15.13 5.01 -32.23
N PRO A 304 14.78 4.14 -33.22
CA PRO A 304 13.75 3.13 -33.03
C PRO A 304 14.01 2.17 -31.86
N THR A 305 15.29 1.94 -31.54
CA THR A 305 15.74 1.08 -30.43
C THR A 305 15.70 1.76 -29.08
N GLU A 306 15.45 3.07 -29.01
CA GLU A 306 15.42 3.83 -27.77
C GLU A 306 14.30 3.35 -26.83
N SER A 307 14.61 3.12 -25.55
CA SER A 307 13.69 2.58 -24.55
C SER A 307 12.34 3.31 -24.50
N VAL A 308 12.36 4.65 -24.60
CA VAL A 308 11.15 5.48 -24.54
C VAL A 308 10.25 5.35 -25.78
N ASN A 309 10.81 4.88 -26.89
CA ASN A 309 10.10 4.57 -28.12
C ASN A 309 9.63 3.11 -28.11
N VAL A 310 10.51 2.15 -27.80
CA VAL A 310 10.20 0.71 -27.75
C VAL A 310 9.03 0.42 -26.82
N TRP A 311 9.04 1.01 -25.62
CA TRP A 311 8.03 0.75 -24.59
C TRP A 311 7.00 1.87 -24.44
N GLY A 312 6.95 2.81 -25.39
CA GLY A 312 6.14 4.01 -25.27
C GLY A 312 4.64 3.74 -25.21
N GLU A 313 4.13 2.85 -26.07
CA GLU A 313 2.71 2.43 -26.03
C GLU A 313 2.34 1.74 -24.71
N LEU A 314 3.19 0.81 -24.24
CA LEU A 314 3.01 0.13 -22.97
C LEU A 314 3.00 1.11 -21.80
N SER A 315 3.97 2.04 -21.79
CA SER A 315 4.10 3.05 -20.74
C SER A 315 2.90 3.97 -20.70
N GLN A 316 2.41 4.41 -21.86
CA GLN A 316 1.18 5.20 -21.94
C GLN A 316 -0.02 4.43 -21.39
N ALA A 317 -0.18 3.16 -21.78
CA ALA A 317 -1.30 2.34 -21.31
C ALA A 317 -1.25 2.11 -19.79
N ILE A 318 -0.06 1.87 -19.21
CA ILE A 318 0.13 1.75 -17.76
C ILE A 318 -0.21 3.08 -17.06
N LEU A 319 0.26 4.22 -17.58
CA LEU A 319 -0.05 5.54 -17.00
C LEU A 319 -1.54 5.89 -17.09
N SER A 320 -2.20 5.51 -18.18
CA SER A 320 -3.65 5.64 -18.37
C SER A 320 -4.46 4.58 -17.61
N LYS A 321 -3.82 3.61 -16.95
CA LYS A 321 -4.45 2.45 -16.27
C LYS A 321 -5.30 1.56 -17.20
N GLU A 322 -4.98 1.53 -18.49
CA GLU A 322 -5.66 0.72 -19.50
C GLU A 322 -4.96 -0.66 -19.61
N TRP A 323 -5.26 -1.56 -18.66
CA TRP A 323 -4.51 -2.82 -18.48
C TRP A 323 -4.57 -3.79 -19.66
N ASP A 324 -5.68 -3.83 -20.38
CA ASP A 324 -5.81 -4.67 -21.58
C ASP A 324 -4.91 -4.16 -22.70
N LYS A 325 -4.91 -2.84 -22.96
CA LYS A 325 -3.99 -2.23 -23.92
C LYS A 325 -2.53 -2.39 -23.49
N ALA A 326 -2.24 -2.30 -22.18
CA ALA A 326 -0.90 -2.55 -21.65
C ALA A 326 -0.47 -4.00 -21.93
N ARG A 327 -1.36 -4.98 -21.73
CA ARG A 327 -1.08 -6.38 -22.04
C ARG A 327 -0.82 -6.59 -23.53
N GLU A 328 -1.64 -6.01 -24.40
CA GLU A 328 -1.48 -6.09 -25.86
C GLU A 328 -0.16 -5.46 -26.33
N ALA A 329 0.13 -4.23 -25.90
CA ALA A 329 1.37 -3.52 -26.26
C ALA A 329 2.62 -4.27 -25.78
N LYS A 330 2.57 -4.84 -24.56
CA LYS A 330 3.67 -5.66 -24.04
C LYS A 330 3.89 -6.92 -24.88
N LEU A 331 2.80 -7.62 -25.22
CA LEU A 331 2.86 -8.82 -26.06
C LEU A 331 3.37 -8.51 -27.46
N GLU A 332 3.00 -7.37 -28.05
CA GLU A 332 3.46 -6.94 -29.37
C GLU A 332 4.99 -6.80 -29.41
N VAL A 333 5.57 -6.07 -28.44
CA VAL A 333 7.03 -5.90 -28.33
C VAL A 333 7.74 -7.24 -28.13
N GLU A 334 7.24 -8.07 -27.20
CA GLU A 334 7.86 -9.35 -26.85
C GLU A 334 7.74 -10.41 -27.97
N GLU A 335 6.65 -10.43 -28.75
CA GLU A 335 6.48 -11.33 -29.91
C GLU A 335 7.33 -10.88 -31.09
N ARG A 336 7.34 -9.57 -31.41
CA ARG A 336 8.20 -9.02 -32.46
C ARG A 336 9.66 -9.39 -32.22
N GLN A 337 10.11 -9.30 -30.97
CA GLN A 337 11.47 -9.72 -30.62
C GLN A 337 11.69 -11.22 -30.81
N ARG A 338 10.72 -12.06 -30.41
CA ARG A 338 10.82 -13.53 -30.62
C ARG A 338 10.83 -13.91 -32.10
N GLU A 339 10.12 -13.19 -32.95
CA GLU A 339 10.15 -13.38 -34.40
C GLU A 339 11.50 -12.98 -35.00
N LEU A 340 12.02 -11.79 -34.69
CA LEU A 340 13.33 -11.33 -35.16
C LEU A 340 14.46 -12.29 -34.76
N MET A 341 14.41 -12.87 -33.56
CA MET A 341 15.40 -13.85 -33.11
C MET A 341 15.28 -15.17 -33.87
N ARG A 342 14.06 -15.65 -34.16
CA ARG A 342 13.83 -16.84 -35.00
C ARG A 342 14.36 -16.64 -36.43
N GLU A 343 14.13 -15.47 -37.01
CA GLU A 343 14.63 -15.15 -38.35
C GLU A 343 16.16 -15.15 -38.42
N LYS A 344 16.82 -14.57 -37.42
CA LYS A 344 18.29 -14.58 -37.33
C LYS A 344 18.85 -15.98 -37.16
N GLU A 345 18.22 -16.79 -36.31
CA GLU A 345 18.59 -18.19 -36.10
C GLU A 345 18.46 -19.00 -37.40
N LEU A 346 17.37 -18.82 -38.16
CA LEU A 346 17.17 -19.46 -39.47
C LEU A 346 18.24 -19.05 -40.50
N LYS A 347 18.76 -17.82 -40.41
CA LYS A 347 19.85 -17.31 -41.27
C LYS A 347 21.24 -17.70 -40.77
N GLY A 348 21.37 -18.32 -39.60
CA GLY A 348 22.66 -18.59 -38.96
C GLY A 348 23.39 -17.31 -38.51
N GLU A 349 22.67 -16.19 -38.39
CA GLU A 349 23.22 -14.91 -37.97
C GLU A 349 23.26 -14.82 -36.44
N THR A 350 24.39 -14.40 -35.89
CA THR A 350 24.50 -14.07 -34.47
C THR A 350 24.28 -12.58 -34.26
N TRP A 351 23.60 -12.21 -33.17
CA TRP A 351 23.48 -10.80 -32.80
C TRP A 351 24.83 -10.28 -32.32
N ILE A 352 25.24 -9.12 -32.83
CA ILE A 352 26.47 -8.42 -32.45
C ILE A 352 26.09 -6.98 -32.11
N SER A 353 26.54 -6.52 -30.94
CA SER A 353 26.38 -5.11 -30.53
C SER A 353 27.10 -4.19 -31.51
N LYS A 354 26.45 -3.08 -31.85
CA LYS A 354 27.05 -2.05 -32.71
C LYS A 354 27.92 -1.07 -31.93
N HIS A 355 27.80 -1.03 -30.61
CA HIS A 355 28.40 0.01 -29.77
C HIS A 355 29.41 -0.54 -28.76
N PHE A 356 29.36 -1.83 -28.45
CA PHE A 356 30.22 -2.48 -27.47
C PHE A 356 30.88 -3.73 -28.05
N LEU A 357 32.17 -3.91 -27.75
CA LEU A 357 32.81 -5.21 -27.82
C LEU A 357 32.44 -5.97 -26.55
N VAL A 358 31.87 -7.17 -26.72
CA VAL A 358 31.33 -7.96 -25.61
C VAL A 358 32.10 -9.27 -25.53
N SER A 359 32.54 -9.61 -24.33
CA SER A 359 33.14 -10.92 -24.05
C SER A 359 32.47 -11.57 -22.83
N ASN A 360 32.20 -12.86 -22.94
CA ASN A 360 31.69 -13.67 -21.83
C ASN A 360 32.79 -14.64 -21.41
N LYS A 361 33.45 -14.34 -20.28
CA LYS A 361 34.51 -15.15 -19.70
C LYS A 361 33.96 -15.95 -18.51
N LYS A 362 34.74 -16.90 -18.00
CA LYS A 362 34.39 -17.65 -16.76
C LYS A 362 34.09 -16.74 -15.55
N GLU A 363 34.69 -15.55 -15.51
CA GLU A 363 34.53 -14.57 -14.43
C GLU A 363 33.30 -13.65 -14.60
N GLY A 364 32.62 -13.72 -15.75
CA GLY A 364 31.42 -12.93 -16.05
C GLY A 364 31.49 -12.23 -17.40
N TRP A 365 30.52 -11.34 -17.62
CA TRP A 365 30.45 -10.50 -18.81
C TRP A 365 31.33 -9.25 -18.65
N GLU A 366 32.10 -8.97 -19.70
CA GLU A 366 32.86 -7.74 -19.85
C GLU A 366 32.42 -7.05 -21.13
N CYS A 367 32.30 -5.73 -21.09
CA CYS A 367 32.09 -4.91 -22.27
C CYS A 367 33.08 -3.76 -22.32
N SER A 368 33.49 -3.40 -23.53
CA SER A 368 34.27 -2.19 -23.79
C SER A 368 33.62 -1.41 -24.93
N PRO A 369 33.49 -0.08 -24.82
CA PRO A 369 32.90 0.73 -25.88
C PRO A 369 33.77 0.67 -27.14
N ILE A 370 33.13 0.65 -28.32
CA ILE A 370 33.79 0.71 -29.62
C ILE A 370 34.25 2.16 -29.92
N HIS A 371 33.45 3.13 -29.51
CA HIS A 371 33.72 4.55 -29.68
C HIS A 371 34.39 5.14 -28.43
N LYS A 372 35.25 6.15 -28.63
CA LYS A 372 35.96 6.80 -27.52
C LYS A 372 35.10 7.77 -26.71
N SER A 373 34.10 8.40 -27.35
CA SER A 373 33.20 9.34 -26.70
C SER A 373 31.75 9.03 -27.06
N VAL A 374 30.86 9.44 -26.15
CA VAL A 374 29.41 9.34 -26.35
C VAL A 374 28.90 10.69 -26.89
N PRO A 375 28.22 10.72 -28.04
CA PRO A 375 27.68 11.95 -28.60
C PRO A 375 26.52 12.51 -27.75
N ALA A 376 26.17 13.78 -27.96
CA ALA A 376 25.01 14.39 -27.34
C ALA A 376 23.71 13.67 -27.74
N ALA A 377 22.79 13.56 -26.78
CA ALA A 377 21.56 12.80 -26.90
C ALA A 377 20.33 13.69 -27.16
N PRO A 378 19.29 13.13 -27.78
CA PRO A 378 18.00 13.82 -27.94
C PRO A 378 17.24 13.99 -26.62
N ILE A 379 17.44 13.09 -25.66
CA ILE A 379 16.85 13.18 -24.31
C ILE A 379 17.83 13.93 -23.41
N ILE A 380 17.36 15.00 -22.76
CA ILE A 380 18.18 15.81 -21.86
C ILE A 380 17.58 15.95 -20.47
N VAL A 381 18.43 16.19 -19.48
CA VAL A 381 18.03 16.59 -18.13
C VAL A 381 18.31 18.08 -17.97
N ALA A 382 17.29 18.88 -17.64
CA ALA A 382 17.47 20.30 -17.38
C ALA A 382 18.41 20.50 -16.17
N GLN A 383 19.39 21.40 -16.30
CA GLN A 383 20.17 21.85 -15.15
C GLN A 383 19.32 22.88 -14.40
N VAL A 384 19.19 22.72 -13.08
CA VAL A 384 18.60 23.73 -12.19
C VAL A 384 19.59 24.90 -12.07
N LEU A 385 19.74 25.67 -13.14
CA LEU A 385 20.23 27.04 -13.07
C LEU A 385 18.98 27.90 -12.96
N GLY A 386 18.87 28.72 -11.91
CA GLY A 386 17.68 29.50 -11.54
C GLY A 386 17.22 30.53 -12.58
N VAL A 387 16.81 30.06 -13.76
CA VAL A 387 16.30 30.84 -14.88
C VAL A 387 15.03 30.13 -15.34
N LYS A 388 13.89 30.81 -15.19
CA LYS A 388 12.61 30.37 -15.77
C LYS A 388 12.77 30.30 -17.29
N VAL A 389 12.83 29.10 -17.85
CA VAL A 389 12.76 28.87 -19.29
C VAL A 389 11.29 28.85 -19.69
N GLN A 390 10.94 29.63 -20.72
CA GLN A 390 9.61 29.68 -21.32
C GLN A 390 9.21 28.30 -21.85
N GLU A 391 8.02 27.85 -21.42
CA GLU A 391 7.38 26.60 -21.84
C GLU A 391 7.16 26.59 -23.37
N THR A 392 7.97 25.81 -24.09
CA THR A 392 7.65 25.37 -25.45
C THR A 392 6.86 24.08 -25.38
N ASN A 393 5.63 24.13 -25.90
CA ASN A 393 4.67 23.06 -26.20
C ASN A 393 5.20 21.62 -26.05
N ILE A 394 5.24 21.13 -24.81
CA ILE A 394 5.17 19.72 -24.47
C ILE A 394 3.70 19.46 -24.15
N VAL A 395 3.14 18.35 -24.64
CA VAL A 395 1.85 17.86 -24.15
C VAL A 395 2.04 17.43 -22.70
N LEU A 396 1.98 18.41 -21.81
CA LEU A 396 1.56 18.22 -20.45
C LEU A 396 0.10 17.79 -20.58
N THR A 397 -0.21 16.54 -20.26
CA THR A 397 -1.55 16.25 -19.79
C THR A 397 -1.80 17.28 -18.69
N LYS A 398 -2.73 18.22 -18.95
CA LYS A 398 -3.24 19.09 -17.89
C LYS A 398 -3.50 18.20 -16.67
N PRO A 399 -3.24 18.66 -15.44
CA PRO A 399 -3.99 18.12 -14.32
C PRO A 399 -5.45 18.36 -14.70
N PHE A 400 -6.10 17.31 -15.19
CA PHE A 400 -7.53 17.33 -15.29
C PHE A 400 -7.94 17.51 -13.84
N SER A 401 -8.53 18.67 -13.55
CA SER A 401 -9.31 18.88 -12.34
C SER A 401 -10.45 17.88 -12.41
N LEU A 402 -10.17 16.65 -12.00
CA LEU A 402 -11.18 15.64 -11.74
C LEU A 402 -11.77 16.02 -10.40
N GLY A 403 -13.00 16.54 -10.47
CA GLY A 403 -13.94 16.44 -9.38
C GLY A 403 -13.93 15.02 -8.83
N ASN A 404 -14.17 14.96 -7.52
CA ASN A 404 -14.18 13.77 -6.70
C ASN A 404 -15.03 12.63 -7.31
N GLU A 405 -14.43 11.76 -8.10
CA GLU A 405 -15.02 10.48 -8.49
C GLU A 405 -13.96 9.38 -8.31
N ALA A 406 -13.90 8.85 -7.09
CA ALA A 406 -13.19 7.63 -6.77
C ALA A 406 -14.10 6.44 -7.11
N ASP A 407 -13.93 5.87 -8.30
CA ASP A 407 -14.54 4.60 -8.67
C ASP A 407 -13.86 3.43 -7.92
N SER A 408 -14.64 2.80 -7.03
CA SER A 408 -14.26 1.67 -6.18
C SER A 408 -14.50 0.32 -6.86
N GLU A 409 -13.66 -0.07 -7.82
CA GLU A 409 -13.72 -1.40 -8.43
C GLU A 409 -12.77 -2.40 -7.74
N LEU A 410 -13.32 -3.18 -6.80
CA LEU A 410 -12.74 -4.41 -6.22
C LEU A 410 -13.43 -5.65 -6.83
N PRO A 411 -12.73 -6.76 -7.13
CA PRO A 411 -13.38 -8.03 -7.46
C PRO A 411 -14.14 -8.61 -6.24
N PRO A 412 -15.31 -9.26 -6.45
CA PRO A 412 -16.27 -9.66 -5.42
C PRO A 412 -15.87 -10.88 -4.57
N LEU A 413 -14.57 -11.12 -4.38
CA LEU A 413 -14.07 -12.19 -3.48
C LEU A 413 -14.19 -11.82 -1.99
N PHE A 414 -14.69 -10.61 -1.69
CA PHE A 414 -14.87 -10.08 -0.33
C PHE A 414 -16.17 -9.30 -0.16
N ASN A 415 -17.28 -9.74 -0.78
CA ASN A 415 -18.59 -9.15 -0.49
C ASN A 415 -19.46 -10.13 0.30
N PHE A 416 -19.80 -9.75 1.53
CA PHE A 416 -20.86 -10.40 2.29
C PHE A 416 -22.17 -10.07 1.58
N PRO A 417 -23.13 -11.01 1.40
CA PRO A 417 -24.37 -10.77 0.65
C PRO A 417 -25.36 -9.85 1.39
N LYS A 418 -24.85 -8.97 2.28
CA LYS A 418 -25.64 -8.02 3.07
C LYS A 418 -24.92 -6.68 3.20
N SER A 419 -25.69 -5.59 3.25
CA SER A 419 -25.17 -4.24 3.52
C SER A 419 -24.79 -4.07 5.00
N GLN A 420 -24.01 -3.04 5.32
CA GLN A 420 -23.67 -2.71 6.72
C GLN A 420 -24.94 -2.43 7.53
N LEU A 421 -25.93 -1.76 6.92
CA LEU A 421 -27.22 -1.50 7.55
C LEU A 421 -28.00 -2.78 7.85
N GLN A 422 -27.97 -3.76 6.94
CA GLN A 422 -28.58 -5.06 7.21
C GLN A 422 -27.87 -5.78 8.36
N CYS A 423 -26.54 -5.72 8.42
CA CYS A 423 -25.79 -6.31 9.53
C CYS A 423 -26.11 -5.65 10.88
N TYR A 424 -26.29 -4.31 10.91
CA TYR A 424 -26.69 -3.59 12.12
C TYR A 424 -28.13 -3.91 12.52
N GLY A 425 -29.07 -3.96 11.58
CA GLY A 425 -30.43 -4.39 11.84
C GLY A 425 -30.45 -5.81 12.42
N GLU A 426 -29.77 -6.75 11.75
CA GLU A 426 -29.67 -8.14 12.21
C GLU A 426 -29.12 -8.22 13.62
N SER A 427 -28.11 -7.42 13.97
CA SER A 427 -27.57 -7.41 15.34
C SER A 427 -28.60 -7.05 16.44
N ILE A 428 -29.76 -6.49 16.08
CA ILE A 428 -30.83 -6.15 17.03
C ILE A 428 -31.94 -7.20 17.00
N TYR A 429 -32.55 -7.47 15.84
CA TYR A 429 -33.68 -8.40 15.77
C TYR A 429 -33.26 -9.88 15.77
N SER A 430 -31.98 -10.18 15.52
CA SER A 430 -31.39 -11.52 15.71
C SER A 430 -30.88 -11.73 17.15
N THR A 431 -30.89 -10.71 18.01
CA THR A 431 -30.67 -10.98 19.44
C THR A 431 -31.93 -11.60 20.00
N SER A 432 -31.80 -12.66 20.80
CA SER A 432 -32.94 -13.37 21.37
C SER A 432 -33.89 -12.35 22.02
N SER A 433 -35.16 -12.33 21.59
CA SER A 433 -36.21 -11.48 22.18
C SER A 433 -36.27 -11.63 23.70
N ASP A 434 -35.85 -12.79 24.20
CA ASP A 434 -35.65 -13.10 25.62
C ASP A 434 -34.67 -12.14 26.32
N LEU A 435 -33.53 -11.79 25.72
CA LEU A 435 -32.54 -10.88 26.35
C LEU A 435 -33.08 -9.45 26.48
N LEU A 436 -33.82 -8.96 25.48
CA LEU A 436 -34.49 -7.67 25.54
C LEU A 436 -35.63 -7.67 26.56
N SER A 437 -36.43 -8.73 26.60
CA SER A 437 -37.50 -8.90 27.61
C SER A 437 -36.91 -8.96 29.03
N ARG A 438 -35.79 -9.66 29.23
CA ARG A 438 -35.03 -9.70 30.50
C ARG A 438 -34.53 -8.34 30.98
N CYS A 439 -34.26 -7.41 30.06
CA CYS A 439 -33.93 -6.03 30.45
C CYS A 439 -35.12 -5.36 31.17
N ASN A 440 -36.35 -5.70 30.77
CA ASN A 440 -37.56 -5.11 31.30
C ASN A 440 -38.09 -5.83 32.56
N THR A 441 -37.83 -7.12 32.70
CA THR A 441 -38.34 -7.94 33.82
C THR A 441 -37.43 -7.94 35.06
N GLY A 442 -36.25 -7.33 34.99
CA GLY A 442 -35.33 -7.19 36.12
C GLY A 442 -35.97 -6.43 37.30
N GLN A 443 -36.00 -7.08 38.47
CA GLN A 443 -36.69 -6.57 39.66
C GLN A 443 -36.00 -5.35 40.29
N SER A 444 -34.68 -5.21 40.13
CA SER A 444 -33.90 -4.08 40.64
C SER A 444 -33.18 -3.33 39.51
N PRO A 445 -32.80 -2.06 39.71
CA PRO A 445 -31.96 -1.34 38.76
C PRO A 445 -30.66 -2.07 38.38
N LEU A 446 -30.05 -2.77 39.34
CA LEU A 446 -28.84 -3.56 39.12
C LEU A 446 -29.13 -4.76 38.21
N GLU A 447 -30.21 -5.51 38.46
CA GLU A 447 -30.61 -6.65 37.62
C GLU A 447 -30.94 -6.22 36.19
N ARG A 448 -31.61 -5.07 36.03
CA ARG A 448 -31.87 -4.50 34.70
C ARG A 448 -30.57 -4.14 33.99
N LEU A 449 -29.64 -3.44 34.65
CA LEU A 449 -28.33 -3.14 34.05
C LEU A 449 -27.56 -4.41 33.66
N ILE A 450 -27.61 -5.47 34.47
CA ILE A 450 -26.96 -6.76 34.15
C ILE A 450 -27.56 -7.38 32.89
N SER A 451 -28.88 -7.35 32.73
CA SER A 451 -29.55 -7.76 31.49
C SER A 451 -29.16 -6.86 30.30
N VAL A 452 -29.02 -5.55 30.49
CA VAL A 452 -28.56 -4.61 29.46
C VAL A 452 -27.10 -4.90 29.05
N VAL A 453 -26.24 -5.29 29.99
CA VAL A 453 -24.86 -5.74 29.71
C VAL A 453 -24.88 -6.99 28.84
N ALA A 454 -25.67 -8.01 29.20
CA ALA A 454 -25.80 -9.24 28.42
C ALA A 454 -26.34 -8.98 27.01
N TRP A 455 -27.36 -8.13 26.89
CA TRP A 455 -27.90 -7.70 25.60
C TRP A 455 -26.84 -6.95 24.78
N SER A 456 -26.12 -5.99 25.37
CA SER A 456 -25.07 -5.24 24.68
C SER A 456 -23.98 -6.16 24.11
N ILE A 457 -23.54 -7.17 24.87
CA ILE A 457 -22.59 -8.18 24.39
C ILE A 457 -23.18 -8.97 23.21
N SER A 458 -24.46 -9.36 23.28
CA SER A 458 -25.12 -10.08 22.18
C SER A 458 -25.20 -9.30 20.88
N THR A 459 -25.23 -7.95 20.93
CA THR A 459 -25.21 -7.08 19.74
C THR A 459 -23.83 -6.96 19.11
N THR A 460 -22.76 -7.41 19.78
CA THR A 460 -21.36 -7.34 19.29
C THR A 460 -20.94 -8.58 18.48
N ARG A 461 -21.87 -9.19 17.73
CA ARG A 461 -21.60 -10.39 16.93
C ARG A 461 -20.78 -10.08 15.66
N PRO A 462 -19.83 -10.96 15.26
CA PRO A 462 -19.29 -10.92 13.91
C PRO A 462 -20.38 -11.37 12.93
N ALA A 463 -20.65 -10.55 11.91
CA ALA A 463 -21.19 -11.11 10.68
C ALA A 463 -20.25 -12.24 10.23
N ILE A 464 -20.84 -13.40 9.99
CA ILE A 464 -20.19 -14.67 9.67
C ILE A 464 -19.08 -14.48 8.60
N PHE A 465 -17.86 -14.94 8.92
CA PHE A 465 -16.66 -15.05 8.06
C PHE A 465 -16.15 -13.79 7.34
N GLY A 466 -15.04 -13.21 7.85
CA GLY A 466 -13.90 -12.71 7.07
C GLY A 466 -14.11 -11.65 5.97
N VAL A 467 -15.29 -11.04 5.89
CA VAL A 467 -15.71 -10.27 4.71
C VAL A 467 -16.48 -9.01 5.13
N ALA A 468 -16.17 -7.87 4.51
CA ALA A 468 -16.84 -6.60 4.81
C ALA A 468 -18.24 -6.53 4.16
N PRO A 469 -19.27 -6.01 4.84
CA PRO A 469 -20.57 -5.76 4.25
C PRO A 469 -20.56 -4.48 3.39
N TYR A 470 -21.51 -4.34 2.45
CA TYR A 470 -21.58 -3.18 1.54
C TYR A 470 -21.71 -1.86 2.29
N ASN A 471 -21.09 -0.79 1.78
CA ASN A 471 -21.40 0.56 2.26
C ASN A 471 -22.84 0.91 1.86
N PRO A 472 -23.65 1.45 2.79
CA PRO A 472 -25.04 1.80 2.50
C PRO A 472 -25.13 2.97 1.54
N THR A 473 -26.16 2.97 0.69
CA THR A 473 -26.43 4.05 -0.27
C THR A 473 -27.25 5.19 0.37
N LEU A 474 -27.14 6.42 -0.17
CA LEU A 474 -27.91 7.56 0.36
C LEU A 474 -29.38 7.37 0.01
N GLY A 475 -30.24 7.25 1.03
CA GLY A 475 -31.66 6.99 0.85
C GLY A 475 -32.12 5.62 1.36
N GLU A 476 -31.20 4.69 1.68
CA GLU A 476 -31.54 3.55 2.52
C GLU A 476 -32.10 4.06 3.85
N THR A 477 -33.16 3.42 4.37
CA THR A 477 -34.05 3.92 5.43
C THR A 477 -33.38 4.29 6.77
N HIS A 478 -32.07 4.07 6.87
CA HIS A 478 -31.23 4.21 8.05
C HIS A 478 -29.84 4.86 7.75
N HIS A 479 -29.58 5.36 6.53
CA HIS A 479 -28.33 6.07 6.19
C HIS A 479 -28.51 7.60 6.22
N VAL A 480 -27.67 8.30 6.99
CA VAL A 480 -27.95 9.69 7.40
C VAL A 480 -26.94 10.70 6.81
N SER A 481 -25.70 10.29 6.53
CA SER A 481 -24.68 11.14 5.89
C SER A 481 -23.64 10.29 5.13
N HIS A 482 -23.10 10.78 4.01
CA HIS A 482 -22.05 10.11 3.19
C HIS A 482 -20.62 10.54 3.54
N HIS A 483 -20.45 11.75 4.08
CA HIS A 483 -19.14 12.33 4.37
C HIS A 483 -19.15 13.08 5.72
N PRO A 484 -18.87 12.40 6.85
CA PRO A 484 -18.53 10.98 7.00
C PRO A 484 -19.74 10.03 6.87
N PRO A 485 -19.54 8.72 6.61
CA PRO A 485 -20.62 7.74 6.53
C PRO A 485 -21.25 7.52 7.93
N VAL A 486 -22.38 8.18 8.18
CA VAL A 486 -23.14 8.05 9.44
C VAL A 486 -24.36 7.16 9.20
N SER A 487 -24.46 6.08 9.97
CA SER A 487 -25.63 5.20 10.01
C SER A 487 -26.41 5.44 11.30
N ALA A 488 -27.74 5.50 11.21
CA ALA A 488 -28.61 5.60 12.37
C ALA A 488 -29.69 4.54 12.33
N LEU A 489 -30.05 4.01 13.49
CA LEU A 489 -31.08 3.01 13.64
C LEU A 489 -32.06 3.44 14.72
N HIS A 490 -33.35 3.28 14.45
CA HIS A 490 -34.41 3.36 15.43
C HIS A 490 -35.20 2.05 15.38
N ALA A 491 -35.29 1.36 16.50
CA ALA A 491 -36.10 0.16 16.65
C ALA A 491 -36.98 0.29 17.89
N THR A 492 -38.23 -0.15 17.78
CA THR A 492 -39.18 -0.12 18.89
C THR A 492 -39.83 -1.47 19.08
N TYR A 493 -39.89 -1.93 20.34
CA TYR A 493 -40.64 -3.10 20.72
C TYR A 493 -41.87 -2.66 21.49
N GLU A 494 -42.95 -2.38 20.75
CA GLU A 494 -44.17 -1.76 21.28
C GLU A 494 -44.81 -2.59 22.40
N LYS A 495 -44.85 -3.92 22.26
CA LYS A 495 -45.41 -4.83 23.28
C LYS A 495 -44.69 -4.75 24.64
N GLU A 496 -43.39 -4.47 24.62
CA GLU A 496 -42.56 -4.38 25.83
C GLU A 496 -42.23 -2.93 26.21
N ASN A 497 -42.75 -1.93 25.50
CA ASN A 497 -42.41 -0.52 25.69
C ASN A 497 -40.89 -0.25 25.71
N ILE A 498 -40.15 -0.85 24.78
CA ILE A 498 -38.70 -0.65 24.63
C ILE A 498 -38.42 0.19 23.39
N GLN A 499 -37.48 1.13 23.49
CA GLN A 499 -36.93 1.87 22.34
C GLN A 499 -35.41 1.73 22.27
N ILE A 500 -34.89 1.56 21.06
CA ILE A 500 -33.47 1.44 20.78
C ILE A 500 -33.11 2.49 19.73
N ILE A 501 -32.16 3.36 20.06
CA ILE A 501 -31.70 4.43 19.17
C ILE A 501 -30.18 4.36 19.07
N TRP A 502 -29.66 4.11 17.87
CA TRP A 502 -28.23 4.02 17.63
C TRP A 502 -27.81 5.01 16.55
N SER A 503 -26.66 5.66 16.75
CA SER A 503 -25.92 6.41 15.73
C SER A 503 -24.49 5.92 15.74
N GLN A 504 -23.93 5.54 14.58
CA GLN A 504 -22.56 5.05 14.48
C GLN A 504 -21.88 5.49 13.19
N TYR A 505 -20.59 5.80 13.28
CA TYR A 505 -19.71 6.01 12.15
C TYR A 505 -18.31 5.44 12.46
N PRO A 506 -17.79 4.51 11.64
CA PRO A 506 -16.45 3.97 11.85
C PRO A 506 -15.39 4.96 11.35
N VAL A 507 -14.37 5.21 12.18
CA VAL A 507 -13.16 5.95 11.82
C VAL A 507 -11.97 4.99 11.87
N PRO A 508 -11.31 4.70 10.74
CA PRO A 508 -10.17 3.80 10.74
C PRO A 508 -8.98 4.45 11.46
N LYS A 509 -8.44 3.76 12.47
CA LYS A 509 -7.20 4.12 13.16
C LYS A 509 -6.16 3.01 12.95
N PHE A 510 -5.02 3.39 12.40
CA PHE A 510 -3.92 2.47 12.18
C PHE A 510 -3.04 2.45 13.44
N ASN A 511 -3.21 1.43 14.28
CA ASN A 511 -2.44 1.31 15.52
C ASN A 511 -1.07 0.64 15.25
N GLY A 512 0.00 1.44 15.41
CA GLY A 512 1.41 1.08 15.28
C GLY A 512 2.30 2.33 15.41
N ILE A 513 3.46 2.23 16.07
CA ILE A 513 4.35 3.35 16.42
C ILE A 513 4.77 4.16 15.17
N THR A 514 4.86 5.47 15.42
CA THR A 514 5.22 6.62 14.57
C THR A 514 6.31 6.41 13.51
N THR A 515 6.16 7.20 12.45
CA THR A 515 7.05 7.42 11.27
C THR A 515 7.05 6.34 10.19
N THR A 516 6.33 6.66 9.12
CA THR A 516 6.28 6.00 7.80
C THR A 516 5.77 4.55 7.78
N LYS A 517 4.99 4.24 6.73
CA LYS A 517 4.60 2.89 6.25
C LYS A 517 3.33 2.30 6.89
N TYR A 518 2.32 2.14 6.03
CA TYR A 518 1.28 1.12 6.19
C TYR A 518 1.93 -0.27 6.31
N ALA A 519 2.01 -0.75 7.54
CA ALA A 519 2.20 -2.16 7.87
C ALA A 519 1.46 -2.44 9.18
N GLY A 520 0.16 -2.12 9.24
CA GLY A 520 -0.68 -2.60 10.32
C GLY A 520 -0.91 -4.09 10.14
N THR A 521 -0.40 -4.92 11.05
CA THR A 521 -0.78 -6.35 11.15
C THR A 521 -2.26 -6.52 11.49
N SER A 522 -2.88 -5.42 11.92
CA SER A 522 -4.31 -5.27 12.15
C SER A 522 -4.77 -3.84 11.83
N VAL A 523 -6.01 -3.70 11.39
CA VAL A 523 -6.70 -2.42 11.27
C VAL A 523 -7.68 -2.32 12.44
N GLU A 524 -7.63 -1.23 13.20
CA GLU A 524 -8.63 -0.95 14.23
C GLU A 524 -9.58 0.12 13.68
N ALA A 525 -10.84 -0.23 13.44
CA ALA A 525 -11.87 0.76 13.16
C ALA A 525 -12.49 1.21 14.48
N GLN A 526 -12.22 2.46 14.85
CA GLN A 526 -12.86 3.09 16.00
C GLN A 526 -14.30 3.38 15.64
N VAL A 527 -15.24 2.66 16.25
CA VAL A 527 -16.67 2.91 16.06
C VAL A 527 -17.06 4.09 16.95
N HIS A 528 -17.21 5.26 16.35
CA HIS A 528 -17.74 6.44 17.03
C HIS A 528 -19.26 6.46 16.94
N GLY A 529 -19.89 7.18 17.86
CA GLY A 529 -21.35 7.32 17.94
C GLY A 529 -21.91 6.82 19.26
N LYS A 530 -23.23 6.82 19.38
CA LYS A 530 -23.96 6.60 20.63
C LYS A 530 -25.03 5.52 20.46
N ARG A 531 -25.10 4.58 21.39
CA ARG A 531 -26.18 3.60 21.49
C ARG A 531 -27.02 3.90 22.72
N GLN A 532 -28.33 4.01 22.55
CA GLN A 532 -29.29 4.20 23.63
C GLN A 532 -30.32 3.08 23.63
N LEU A 533 -30.60 2.56 24.83
CA LEU A 533 -31.71 1.65 25.12
C LEU A 533 -32.60 2.32 26.17
N LYS A 534 -33.88 2.49 25.86
CA LYS A 534 -34.88 3.07 26.76
C LYS A 534 -35.86 2.00 27.21
N LEU A 535 -35.93 1.78 28.51
CA LEU A 535 -36.92 0.93 29.15
C LEU A 535 -38.04 1.82 29.67
N LEU A 536 -39.05 2.08 28.84
CA LEU A 536 -40.05 3.11 29.16
C LEU A 536 -40.92 2.74 30.36
N ASN A 537 -41.12 1.44 30.63
CA ASN A 537 -41.84 0.96 31.81
C ASN A 537 -41.16 1.35 33.13
N HIS A 538 -39.83 1.55 33.11
CA HIS A 538 -39.04 1.91 34.29
C HIS A 538 -38.56 3.37 34.27
N GLY A 539 -38.82 4.10 33.18
CA GLY A 539 -38.30 5.45 32.99
C GLY A 539 -36.77 5.52 32.91
N GLU A 540 -36.12 4.43 32.49
CA GLU A 540 -34.66 4.33 32.47
C GLU A 540 -34.09 4.43 31.06
N THR A 541 -33.00 5.19 30.94
CA THR A 541 -32.22 5.38 29.72
C THR A 541 -30.81 4.86 29.95
N TYR A 542 -30.42 3.87 29.15
CA TYR A 542 -29.08 3.31 29.15
C TYR A 542 -28.31 3.83 27.94
N GLU A 543 -27.21 4.54 28.19
CA GLU A 543 -26.31 5.03 27.17
C GLU A 543 -25.04 4.18 27.12
N MET A 544 -24.61 3.83 25.91
CA MET A 544 -23.39 3.06 25.73
C MET A 544 -22.65 3.40 24.44
N ASN A 545 -21.33 3.31 24.49
CA ASN A 545 -20.48 3.36 23.30
C ASN A 545 -20.32 1.94 22.71
N SER A 546 -19.62 1.82 21.58
CA SER A 546 -19.36 0.53 20.91
C SER A 546 -17.89 0.11 21.07
N PRO A 547 -17.59 -1.20 21.14
CA PRO A 547 -16.22 -1.65 21.05
C PRO A 547 -15.66 -1.34 19.65
N HIS A 548 -14.34 -1.29 19.54
CA HIS A 548 -13.64 -1.07 18.28
C HIS A 548 -13.46 -2.38 17.53
N LEU A 549 -13.57 -2.32 16.21
CA LEU A 549 -13.43 -3.48 15.34
C LEU A 549 -11.95 -3.68 15.00
N LEU A 550 -11.36 -4.79 15.44
CA LEU A 550 -9.98 -5.17 15.10
C LEU A 550 -9.99 -6.22 13.99
N ILE A 551 -9.61 -5.79 12.79
CA ILE A 551 -9.42 -6.67 11.64
C ILE A 551 -7.94 -7.08 11.61
N LYS A 552 -7.65 -8.32 12.03
CA LYS A 552 -6.31 -8.92 11.94
C LYS A 552 -6.10 -9.53 10.57
N ILE A 553 -4.98 -9.18 9.96
CA ILE A 553 -4.64 -9.62 8.60
C ILE A 553 -3.56 -10.71 8.66
N LEU A 554 -2.65 -10.67 9.64
CA LEU A 554 -1.58 -11.65 9.86
C LEU A 554 -1.38 -11.88 11.38
N PRO A 555 -0.90 -13.05 11.84
CA PRO A 555 -0.56 -14.28 11.09
C PRO A 555 -1.77 -15.19 10.81
N VAL A 556 -2.86 -15.04 11.56
CA VAL A 556 -4.14 -15.71 11.32
C VAL A 556 -5.17 -14.62 11.04
N PRO A 557 -5.72 -14.54 9.82
CA PRO A 557 -6.80 -13.61 9.51
C PRO A 557 -7.95 -13.81 10.49
N GLY A 558 -8.46 -12.71 11.03
CA GLY A 558 -9.51 -12.77 12.04
C GLY A 558 -10.10 -11.40 12.31
N ILE A 559 -11.34 -11.40 12.79
CA ILE A 559 -12.02 -10.21 13.25
C ILE A 559 -12.28 -10.42 14.73
N ASP A 560 -11.88 -9.44 15.54
CA ASP A 560 -12.13 -9.39 16.98
C ASP A 560 -12.65 -8.01 17.37
N TRP A 561 -13.34 -7.93 18.50
CA TRP A 561 -13.70 -6.67 19.15
C TRP A 561 -12.68 -6.34 20.22
N VAL A 562 -12.26 -5.07 20.29
CA VAL A 562 -11.29 -4.57 21.27
C VAL A 562 -11.72 -3.22 21.83
N GLY A 563 -11.16 -2.83 22.97
CA GLY A 563 -11.38 -1.52 23.58
C GLY A 563 -12.45 -1.55 24.67
N ASN A 564 -12.73 -0.36 25.21
CA ASN A 564 -13.55 -0.21 26.39
C ASN A 564 -14.99 0.18 26.03
N VAL A 565 -15.95 -0.54 26.62
CA VAL A 565 -17.38 -0.25 26.52
C VAL A 565 -17.88 0.21 27.89
N ASN A 566 -18.45 1.40 27.93
CA ASN A 566 -19.14 1.96 29.08
C ASN A 566 -20.64 1.87 28.82
N ILE A 567 -21.40 1.33 29.77
CA ILE A 567 -22.86 1.31 29.75
C ILE A 567 -23.32 2.04 31.01
N ARG A 568 -24.03 3.15 30.86
CA ARG A 568 -24.50 3.98 31.98
C ARG A 568 -26.01 4.11 31.94
N CYS A 569 -26.66 3.83 33.07
CA CYS A 569 -28.03 4.29 33.29
C CYS A 569 -28.00 5.75 33.77
N ILE A 570 -28.68 6.65 33.06
CA ILE A 570 -28.65 8.09 33.34
C ILE A 570 -29.32 8.38 34.69
N GLU A 571 -30.43 7.72 34.96
CA GLU A 571 -31.32 8.02 36.07
C GLU A 571 -30.84 7.40 37.39
N THR A 572 -30.24 6.20 37.34
CA THR A 572 -29.79 5.47 38.54
C THR A 572 -28.32 5.68 38.86
N GLY A 573 -27.53 6.20 37.91
CA GLY A 573 -26.09 6.39 38.08
C GLY A 573 -25.27 5.09 38.10
N LEU A 574 -25.88 3.94 37.81
CA LEU A 574 -25.15 2.68 37.68
C LEU A 574 -24.38 2.64 36.35
N VAL A 575 -23.13 2.16 36.41
CA VAL A 575 -22.21 2.14 35.28
C VAL A 575 -21.55 0.76 35.18
N ALA A 576 -21.63 0.12 34.02
CA ALA A 576 -20.81 -1.04 33.67
C ALA A 576 -19.62 -0.59 32.81
N GLU A 577 -18.41 -0.94 33.26
CA GLU A 577 -17.16 -0.75 32.52
C GLU A 577 -16.65 -2.11 32.04
N LEU A 578 -16.69 -2.33 30.73
CA LEU A 578 -16.27 -3.57 30.09
C LEU A 578 -15.02 -3.30 29.23
N CYS A 579 -14.09 -4.24 29.20
CA CYS A 579 -12.86 -4.21 28.43
C CYS A 579 -12.80 -5.46 27.56
N TYR A 580 -12.88 -5.24 26.25
CA TYR A 580 -12.72 -6.27 25.23
C TYR A 580 -11.24 -6.42 24.92
N MET A 581 -10.69 -7.59 25.21
CA MET A 581 -9.26 -7.87 25.14
C MET A 581 -8.93 -8.94 24.11
N ASN A 582 -7.72 -8.81 23.57
CA ASN A 582 -7.14 -9.75 22.63
C ASN A 582 -5.81 -10.25 23.19
N GLN A 583 -5.75 -11.49 23.68
CA GLN A 583 -4.49 -12.14 24.06
C GLN A 583 -4.00 -13.06 22.93
N SER A 584 -2.83 -12.77 22.37
CA SER A 584 -1.86 -13.74 21.85
C SER A 584 -0.60 -13.02 21.34
N PHE A 585 0.44 -12.95 22.18
CA PHE A 585 1.76 -12.43 21.80
C PHE A 585 2.67 -13.53 21.18
N PHE A 586 2.31 -14.82 21.26
CA PHE A 586 3.17 -15.92 20.78
C PHE A 586 2.48 -17.14 20.12
N GLY A 587 1.20 -17.07 19.75
CA GLY A 587 0.58 -18.09 18.88
C GLY A 587 0.44 -19.52 19.43
N PHE A 588 0.91 -19.82 20.64
CA PHE A 588 0.68 -21.10 21.32
C PHE A 588 -0.25 -20.89 22.53
N GLY A 589 -1.47 -21.42 22.42
CA GLY A 589 -2.40 -21.70 23.53
C GLY A 589 -2.73 -20.55 24.49
N GLY A 590 -3.78 -19.78 24.22
CA GLY A 590 -4.37 -18.85 25.18
C GLY A 590 -5.70 -18.28 24.66
N SER A 591 -6.74 -18.30 25.50
CA SER A 591 -8.13 -18.06 25.10
C SER A 591 -8.34 -16.73 24.37
N LYS A 592 -8.79 -16.80 23.11
CA LYS A 592 -9.12 -15.63 22.28
C LYS A 592 -10.39 -14.96 22.84
N ARG A 593 -10.60 -13.66 22.55
CA ARG A 593 -11.91 -12.96 22.71
C ARG A 593 -12.40 -12.78 24.15
N LEU A 594 -11.48 -12.41 25.03
CA LEU A 594 -11.75 -12.21 26.46
C LEU A 594 -12.51 -10.90 26.69
N ILE A 595 -13.48 -10.92 27.61
CA ILE A 595 -14.15 -9.73 28.15
C ILE A 595 -13.98 -9.73 29.67
N LYS A 596 -13.56 -8.59 30.22
CA LYS A 596 -13.54 -8.35 31.66
C LYS A 596 -14.18 -7.01 31.97
N GLY A 597 -14.81 -6.88 33.13
CA GLY A 597 -15.40 -5.62 33.51
C GLY A 597 -15.91 -5.61 34.93
N LYS A 598 -16.55 -4.51 35.28
CA LYS A 598 -17.15 -4.29 36.58
C LYS A 598 -18.39 -3.43 36.46
N ILE A 599 -19.34 -3.63 37.37
CA ILE A 599 -20.49 -2.75 37.55
C ILE A 599 -20.24 -1.94 38.82
N ILE A 600 -20.33 -0.62 38.70
CA ILE A 600 -20.08 0.34 39.77
C ILE A 600 -21.29 1.25 39.94
N ASP A 601 -21.51 1.69 41.17
CA ASP A 601 -22.34 2.86 41.45
C ASP A 601 -21.46 4.11 41.30
N SER A 602 -21.79 4.99 40.36
CA SER A 602 -20.99 6.18 40.08
C SER A 602 -20.97 7.20 41.21
N SER A 603 -21.96 7.18 42.12
CA SER A 603 -22.04 8.12 43.24
C SER A 603 -21.11 7.70 44.38
N SER A 604 -21.03 6.39 44.66
CA SER A 604 -20.23 5.84 45.75
C SER A 604 -18.87 5.27 45.29
N LEU A 605 -18.66 5.13 43.97
CA LEU A 605 -17.54 4.42 43.34
C LEU A 605 -17.38 2.97 43.83
N LYS A 606 -18.41 2.41 44.47
CA LYS A 606 -18.40 1.04 44.99
C LYS A 606 -18.58 0.05 43.84
N ILE A 607 -17.72 -0.96 43.80
CA ILE A 607 -17.85 -2.10 42.89
C ILE A 607 -18.96 -3.00 43.44
N LEU A 608 -19.98 -3.24 42.60
CA LEU A 608 -21.12 -4.08 42.92
C LEU A 608 -20.92 -5.49 42.35
N CYS A 609 -20.45 -5.58 41.09
CA CYS A 609 -20.26 -6.85 40.40
C CYS A 609 -18.98 -6.86 39.57
N GLU A 610 -18.39 -8.04 39.38
CA GLU A 610 -17.32 -8.31 38.43
C GLU A 610 -17.85 -9.15 37.26
N VAL A 611 -17.48 -8.75 36.04
CA VAL A 611 -17.88 -9.42 34.80
C VAL A 611 -16.66 -10.08 34.19
N ASN A 612 -16.72 -11.38 33.90
CA ASN A 612 -15.62 -12.12 33.31
C ASN A 612 -16.14 -13.18 32.32
N GLY A 613 -15.44 -13.37 31.20
CA GLY A 613 -15.70 -14.48 30.30
C GLY A 613 -15.23 -14.20 28.88
N HIS A 614 -15.90 -14.80 27.92
CA HIS A 614 -15.59 -14.74 26.50
C HIS A 614 -16.82 -14.32 25.71
N TRP A 615 -16.71 -13.25 24.92
CA TRP A 615 -17.87 -12.68 24.22
C TRP A 615 -18.40 -13.59 23.10
N ASP A 616 -17.64 -14.60 22.67
CA ASP A 616 -18.03 -15.60 21.67
C ASP A 616 -18.44 -16.95 22.28
N SER A 617 -18.43 -17.09 23.60
CA SER A 617 -18.93 -18.27 24.31
C SER A 617 -19.75 -17.87 25.52
N THR A 618 -19.21 -17.87 26.73
CA THR A 618 -19.96 -17.57 27.95
C THR A 618 -19.39 -16.38 28.71
N VAL A 619 -20.27 -15.53 29.24
CA VAL A 619 -19.91 -14.44 30.15
C VAL A 619 -20.64 -14.62 31.46
N THR A 620 -19.87 -14.54 32.54
CA THR A 620 -20.30 -14.73 33.92
C THR A 620 -20.19 -13.44 34.71
N LEU A 621 -20.98 -13.35 35.77
CA LEU A 621 -20.98 -12.25 36.71
C LEU A 621 -20.83 -12.81 38.13
N LYS A 622 -19.98 -12.15 38.92
CA LYS A 622 -19.80 -12.40 40.36
C LYS A 622 -20.21 -11.13 41.12
N GLU A 623 -21.12 -11.25 42.08
CA GLU A 623 -21.45 -10.12 42.95
C GLU A 623 -20.39 -9.92 44.03
N THR A 624 -20.20 -8.69 44.52
CA THR A 624 -19.21 -8.43 45.57
C THR A 624 -19.74 -8.82 46.96
N SER A 625 -21.07 -8.89 47.10
CA SER A 625 -21.78 -9.31 48.32
C SER A 625 -21.97 -10.82 48.43
N SER A 626 -21.75 -11.60 47.37
CA SER A 626 -21.98 -13.04 47.30
C SER A 626 -20.85 -13.72 46.55
N GLU A 627 -20.41 -14.91 47.01
CA GLU A 627 -19.45 -15.73 46.25
C GLU A 627 -20.11 -16.44 45.04
N GLU A 628 -21.41 -16.24 44.82
CA GLU A 628 -22.15 -16.83 43.73
C GLU A 628 -21.74 -16.24 42.36
N VAL A 629 -21.45 -17.14 41.42
CA VAL A 629 -21.12 -16.81 40.03
C VAL A 629 -22.26 -17.30 39.14
N ARG A 630 -22.88 -16.40 38.38
CA ARG A 630 -23.97 -16.74 37.45
C ARG A 630 -23.61 -16.40 36.01
N VAL A 631 -24.11 -17.19 35.06
CA VAL A 631 -23.96 -16.92 33.62
C VAL A 631 -24.97 -15.85 33.22
N ILE A 632 -24.48 -14.76 32.63
CA ILE A 632 -25.34 -13.65 32.16
C ILE A 632 -25.54 -13.68 30.64
N TYR A 633 -24.63 -14.34 29.91
CA TYR A 633 -24.69 -14.49 28.45
C TYR A 633 -24.08 -15.83 28.01
N ASP A 634 -24.77 -16.53 27.12
CA ASP A 634 -24.30 -17.74 26.43
C ASP A 634 -24.52 -17.58 24.91
N ALA A 635 -23.42 -17.55 24.15
CA ALA A 635 -23.47 -17.34 22.70
C ALA A 635 -24.22 -18.46 21.97
N LYS A 636 -24.10 -19.72 22.42
CA LYS A 636 -24.73 -20.87 21.78
C LYS A 636 -26.25 -20.81 21.91
N GLU A 637 -26.76 -20.46 23.08
CA GLU A 637 -28.20 -20.28 23.32
C GLU A 637 -28.76 -19.19 22.40
N VAL A 638 -28.13 -18.01 22.39
CA VAL A 638 -28.60 -16.88 21.60
C VAL A 638 -28.46 -17.14 20.09
N ILE A 639 -27.50 -17.95 19.63
CA ILE A 639 -27.35 -18.31 18.20
C ILE A 639 -28.38 -19.37 17.80
N SER A 640 -28.67 -20.35 18.66
CA SER A 640 -29.61 -21.43 18.35
C SER A 640 -31.05 -20.94 18.18
N GLY A 641 -31.43 -19.82 18.80
CA GLY A 641 -32.75 -19.20 18.69
C GLY A 641 -32.96 -18.32 17.45
N LEU A 642 -31.98 -18.23 16.55
CA LEU A 642 -32.04 -17.37 15.37
C LEU A 642 -32.98 -17.91 14.29
N GLN A 643 -33.95 -17.08 13.89
CA GLN A 643 -34.81 -17.35 12.74
C GLN A 643 -34.41 -16.45 11.57
N ALA A 644 -34.40 -17.03 10.37
CA ALA A 644 -34.14 -16.29 9.15
C ALA A 644 -35.35 -15.38 8.84
N PRO A 645 -35.14 -14.09 8.54
CA PRO A 645 -36.24 -13.20 8.23
C PRO A 645 -36.97 -13.62 6.94
N THR A 646 -38.28 -13.45 6.93
CA THR A 646 -39.19 -13.70 5.82
C THR A 646 -39.96 -12.44 5.46
N VAL A 647 -40.25 -12.27 4.17
CA VAL A 647 -41.07 -11.16 3.67
C VAL A 647 -42.54 -11.56 3.78
N LYS A 648 -43.29 -10.91 4.66
CA LYS A 648 -44.74 -11.15 4.79
C LYS A 648 -45.56 -10.38 3.76
N ASP A 649 -45.07 -9.22 3.35
CA ASP A 649 -45.78 -8.32 2.45
C ASP A 649 -44.77 -7.65 1.51
N ALA A 650 -44.59 -8.23 0.32
CA ALA A 650 -43.60 -7.77 -0.64
C ALA A 650 -43.96 -6.41 -1.28
N GLU A 651 -45.25 -6.08 -1.36
CA GLU A 651 -45.74 -4.84 -1.96
C GLU A 651 -45.44 -3.62 -1.07
N ASN A 652 -45.47 -3.82 0.25
CA ASN A 652 -45.18 -2.79 1.24
C ASN A 652 -43.68 -2.66 1.61
N VAL A 653 -42.79 -3.47 1.03
CA VAL A 653 -41.34 -3.28 1.19
C VAL A 653 -40.90 -2.00 0.47
N TRP A 654 -40.37 -1.04 1.23
CA TRP A 654 -39.93 0.24 0.70
C TRP A 654 -38.93 0.08 -0.47
N PRO A 655 -39.03 0.90 -1.53
CA PRO A 655 -38.07 0.86 -2.64
C PRO A 655 -36.61 1.07 -2.21
N THR A 656 -36.42 1.73 -1.07
CA THR A 656 -35.11 2.02 -0.46
C THR A 656 -34.69 1.01 0.62
N GLU A 657 -35.44 -0.07 0.82
CA GLU A 657 -35.04 -1.14 1.74
C GLU A 657 -33.76 -1.82 1.24
N SER A 658 -32.75 -1.97 2.11
CA SER A 658 -31.45 -2.54 1.74
C SER A 658 -31.59 -3.95 1.13
N ALA A 659 -32.54 -4.75 1.63
CA ALA A 659 -32.82 -6.09 1.08
C ALA A 659 -33.33 -6.07 -0.36
N ARG A 660 -33.98 -4.98 -0.77
CA ARG A 660 -34.48 -4.76 -2.13
C ARG A 660 -33.39 -4.14 -3.01
N VAL A 661 -32.70 -3.10 -2.52
CA VAL A 661 -31.62 -2.38 -3.23
C VAL A 661 -30.48 -3.33 -3.63
N TRP A 662 -30.07 -4.22 -2.72
CA TRP A 662 -28.94 -5.13 -2.93
C TRP A 662 -29.36 -6.55 -3.35
N SER A 663 -30.63 -6.77 -3.71
CA SER A 663 -31.19 -8.10 -3.98
C SER A 663 -30.47 -8.83 -5.11
N GLU A 664 -30.30 -8.19 -6.27
CA GLU A 664 -29.65 -8.79 -7.44
C GLU A 664 -28.17 -9.08 -7.21
N LEU A 665 -27.46 -8.18 -6.52
CA LEU A 665 -26.07 -8.38 -6.13
C LEU A 665 -25.93 -9.58 -5.17
N SER A 666 -26.82 -9.65 -4.18
CA SER A 666 -26.83 -10.72 -3.18
C SER A 666 -27.11 -12.07 -3.84
N GLN A 667 -28.06 -12.13 -4.78
CA GLN A 667 -28.34 -13.32 -5.57
C GLN A 667 -27.13 -13.74 -6.42
N ALA A 668 -26.47 -12.79 -7.09
CA ALA A 668 -25.29 -13.05 -7.91
C ALA A 668 -24.12 -13.62 -7.09
N ILE A 669 -23.93 -13.13 -5.86
CA ILE A 669 -22.90 -13.67 -4.95
C ILE A 669 -23.27 -15.06 -4.45
N LEU A 670 -24.54 -15.28 -4.07
CA LEU A 670 -25.01 -16.60 -3.63
C LEU A 670 -24.91 -17.64 -4.76
N SER A 671 -25.14 -17.25 -6.01
CA SER A 671 -24.98 -18.10 -7.19
C SER A 671 -23.54 -18.20 -7.68
N LYS A 672 -22.57 -17.52 -7.02
CA LYS A 672 -21.16 -17.43 -7.42
C LYS A 672 -20.94 -16.85 -8.82
N ASP A 673 -21.89 -16.05 -9.30
CA ASP A 673 -21.82 -15.32 -10.56
C ASP A 673 -21.13 -13.97 -10.33
N TRP A 674 -19.80 -13.99 -10.43
CA TRP A 674 -18.95 -12.85 -10.09
C TRP A 674 -18.98 -11.72 -11.12
N GLU A 675 -19.34 -12.01 -12.37
CA GLU A 675 -19.50 -10.99 -13.41
C GLU A 675 -20.79 -10.22 -13.18
N LYS A 676 -21.91 -10.92 -13.01
CA LYS A 676 -23.19 -10.31 -12.65
C LYS A 676 -23.12 -9.55 -11.33
N ALA A 677 -22.37 -10.04 -10.35
CA ALA A 677 -22.14 -9.33 -9.10
C ALA A 677 -21.38 -8.00 -9.29
N ARG A 678 -20.46 -7.91 -10.25
CA ARG A 678 -19.78 -6.64 -10.55
C ARG A 678 -20.71 -5.65 -11.23
N GLU A 679 -21.46 -6.11 -12.23
CA GLU A 679 -22.39 -5.28 -12.99
C GLU A 679 -23.50 -4.70 -12.11
N THR A 680 -24.16 -5.55 -11.32
CA THR A 680 -25.25 -5.15 -10.41
C THR A 680 -24.76 -4.18 -9.33
N LYS A 681 -23.57 -4.42 -8.76
CA LYS A 681 -22.95 -3.49 -7.82
C LYS A 681 -22.69 -2.12 -8.47
N LYS A 682 -22.10 -2.11 -9.66
CA LYS A 682 -21.81 -0.89 -10.41
C LYS A 682 -23.08 -0.10 -10.71
N ALA A 683 -24.14 -0.78 -11.15
CA ALA A 683 -25.43 -0.15 -11.43
C ALA A 683 -26.03 0.57 -10.21
N VAL A 684 -25.96 -0.04 -9.01
CA VAL A 684 -26.43 0.57 -7.75
C VAL A 684 -25.59 1.80 -7.39
N GLU A 685 -24.26 1.72 -7.50
CA GLU A 685 -23.33 2.81 -7.18
C GLU A 685 -23.44 3.98 -8.19
N GLU A 686 -23.61 3.70 -9.47
CA GLU A 686 -23.83 4.70 -10.52
C GLU A 686 -25.17 5.41 -10.35
N ARG A 687 -26.25 4.66 -10.07
CA ARG A 687 -27.56 5.25 -9.80
C ARG A 687 -27.53 6.21 -8.61
N GLN A 688 -26.75 5.88 -7.59
CA GLN A 688 -26.55 6.78 -6.45
C GLN A 688 -25.83 8.07 -6.84
N ARG A 689 -24.80 7.98 -7.70
CA ARG A 689 -24.05 9.15 -8.21
C ARG A 689 -24.94 10.05 -9.06
N GLU A 690 -25.80 9.50 -9.89
CA GLU A 690 -26.79 10.26 -10.67
C GLU A 690 -27.73 11.06 -9.77
N LEU A 691 -28.30 10.42 -8.74
CA LEU A 691 -29.21 11.08 -7.80
C LEU A 691 -28.52 12.18 -6.98
N LEU A 692 -27.21 12.05 -6.72
CA LEU A 692 -26.40 13.11 -6.10
C LEU A 692 -26.22 14.29 -7.06
N LYS A 693 -25.81 14.03 -8.31
CA LYS A 693 -25.65 15.06 -9.35
C LYS A 693 -26.96 15.80 -9.61
N GLU A 694 -28.09 15.11 -9.61
CA GLU A 694 -29.41 15.73 -9.79
C GLU A 694 -29.73 16.71 -8.65
N ARG A 695 -29.46 16.31 -7.40
CA ARG A 695 -29.67 17.17 -6.22
C ARG A 695 -28.73 18.39 -6.22
N GLU A 696 -27.46 18.19 -6.54
CA GLU A 696 -26.49 19.28 -6.69
C GLU A 696 -26.91 20.27 -7.78
N SER A 697 -27.46 19.77 -8.90
CA SER A 697 -27.94 20.61 -10.00
C SER A 697 -29.14 21.48 -9.60
N LYS A 698 -29.94 21.02 -8.62
CA LYS A 698 -31.09 21.74 -8.05
C LYS A 698 -30.74 22.59 -6.83
N GLY A 699 -29.49 22.55 -6.35
CA GLY A 699 -29.08 23.22 -5.11
C GLY A 699 -29.74 22.63 -3.85
N GLU A 700 -30.24 21.40 -3.92
CA GLU A 700 -30.97 20.74 -2.84
C GLU A 700 -29.99 20.06 -1.87
N THR A 701 -30.16 20.32 -0.57
CA THR A 701 -29.40 19.61 0.46
C THR A 701 -30.13 18.32 0.84
N TRP A 702 -29.40 17.21 0.98
CA TRP A 702 -30.00 15.96 1.45
C TRP A 702 -30.49 16.11 2.90
N VAL A 703 -31.78 15.85 3.11
CA VAL A 703 -32.40 15.79 4.44
C VAL A 703 -32.89 14.36 4.67
N PRO A 704 -32.37 13.64 5.69
CA PRO A 704 -32.84 12.30 6.02
C PRO A 704 -34.33 12.31 6.38
N LYS A 705 -35.10 11.34 5.85
CA LYS A 705 -36.56 11.29 6.02
C LYS A 705 -37.03 10.84 7.40
N HIS A 706 -36.21 10.10 8.13
CA HIS A 706 -36.60 9.44 9.39
C HIS A 706 -35.82 9.92 10.61
N PHE A 707 -34.75 10.70 10.40
CA PHE A 707 -33.83 11.15 11.44
C PHE A 707 -33.50 12.63 11.28
N ILE A 708 -33.36 13.33 12.40
CA ILE A 708 -32.78 14.65 12.49
C ILE A 708 -31.30 14.46 12.78
N LEU A 709 -30.45 14.96 11.88
CA LEU A 709 -28.99 14.93 12.04
C LEU A 709 -28.55 16.18 12.80
N CYS A 710 -27.84 15.99 13.91
CA CYS A 710 -27.27 17.06 14.72
C CYS A 710 -25.75 16.87 14.83
N GLN A 711 -24.99 17.96 14.89
CA GLN A 711 -23.55 17.92 15.15
C GLN A 711 -23.28 18.61 16.50
N SER A 712 -22.65 17.89 17.42
CA SER A 712 -22.21 18.45 18.69
C SER A 712 -21.08 19.48 18.50
N LYS A 713 -20.83 20.30 19.53
CA LYS A 713 -19.72 21.28 19.55
C LYS A 713 -18.33 20.63 19.36
N GLU A 714 -18.21 19.33 19.63
CA GLU A 714 -16.99 18.53 19.51
C GLU A 714 -16.88 17.82 18.15
N GLY A 715 -17.81 18.08 17.22
CA GLY A 715 -17.81 17.49 15.87
C GLY A 715 -18.40 16.08 15.78
N ILE A 716 -18.92 15.52 16.89
CA ILE A 716 -19.60 14.22 16.92
C ILE A 716 -21.01 14.36 16.34
N TRP A 717 -21.33 13.52 15.36
CA TRP A 717 -22.66 13.43 14.76
C TRP A 717 -23.61 12.65 15.68
N ASP A 718 -24.78 13.23 15.95
CA ASP A 718 -25.87 12.62 16.69
C ASP A 718 -27.13 12.55 15.82
N CYS A 719 -27.95 11.52 16.02
CA CYS A 719 -29.13 11.27 15.20
C CYS A 719 -30.34 11.05 16.10
N LEU A 720 -31.38 11.87 15.92
CA LEU A 720 -32.62 11.75 16.67
C LEU A 720 -33.73 11.24 15.74
N PRO A 721 -34.47 10.18 16.10
CA PRO A 721 -35.60 9.73 15.29
C PRO A 721 -36.70 10.80 15.26
N ILE A 722 -37.29 11.01 14.08
CA ILE A 722 -38.41 11.95 13.92
C ILE A 722 -39.68 11.38 14.53
N GLN A 723 -39.89 10.07 14.41
CA GLN A 723 -41.06 9.37 14.92
C GLN A 723 -40.77 8.73 16.27
N LYS A 724 -41.74 8.79 17.17
CA LYS A 724 -41.66 8.13 18.48
C LYS A 724 -41.75 6.60 18.39
N TRP A 725 -42.48 6.09 17.40
CA TRP A 725 -42.69 4.65 17.18
C TRP A 725 -42.38 4.29 15.73
N VAL A 726 -41.74 3.15 15.51
CA VAL A 726 -41.43 2.64 14.16
C VAL A 726 -42.62 1.82 13.68
N PRO A 727 -43.14 2.07 12.46
CA PRO A 727 -44.21 1.24 11.87
C PRO A 727 -43.82 -0.24 11.78
N ALA A 728 -44.82 -1.12 11.76
CA ALA A 728 -44.59 -2.56 11.60
C ALA A 728 -43.83 -2.86 10.29
N SER A 729 -42.77 -3.66 10.40
CA SER A 729 -41.93 -4.05 9.25
C SER A 729 -42.63 -5.11 8.39
N PRO A 730 -42.61 -4.99 7.04
CA PRO A 730 -43.05 -6.03 6.12
C PRO A 730 -42.10 -7.25 6.09
N ILE A 731 -40.89 -7.10 6.63
CA ILE A 731 -39.91 -8.16 6.86
C ILE A 731 -39.96 -8.57 8.33
N VAL A 732 -40.19 -9.84 8.62
CA VAL A 732 -40.33 -10.37 9.99
C VAL A 732 -39.43 -11.58 10.20
N THR A 733 -39.02 -11.83 11.45
CA THR A 733 -38.32 -13.05 11.86
C THR A 733 -39.24 -14.00 12.59
#